data_AF-A0A178VQ16-F1
#
_entry.id   AF-A0A178VQ16-F1
#
_cell.length_a   1.000
_cell.length_b   1.000
_cell.length_c   1.000
_cell.angle_alpha   90.00
_cell.angle_beta   90.00
_cell.angle_gamma   90.00
#
_symmetry.space_group_name_H-M   'P 1'
#
loop_
_entity.id
_entity.type
_entity.pdbx_description
1 polymer ?
#
loop_
_entity_poly.entity_id
_entity_poly.type
_entity_poly.pdbx_seq_one_letter_code
_entity_poly.pdbx_strand_id
1 'polypeptide(L)'
;MHLTVSLSLPSGSISHERQRNHHHFLEKILTPLDTMMMKSTDESETKWKIDDAAELARDFWVERDGISALKLTEKTISDHGNHEKCSSHHELQGDIFYAQAKKTDDTDLKCLYLFASVDAYSMATLLSPNALTLRSFRGYARSLIKLGDQLRINKFYEKAVSKAKLGMSITSPQGKSTEGGYFTKIKTELQNWIDLATTKMQATVAVSDIGTMDNQKEPGEEDTSFDRLKKIWVKLDDKTKINFLVVDFEKLIGYIQDKHGTEVKEHFQKCIPIANNLRWRCWKCHICSQVNYCFTDCKMHILDNHVHNSEPDFSARPKCVDEILADMICCGDWKPVDTAEAENLIKDRAKRGEEFVYVNGWCSDWPEAKDRERENVLKQFAEVLKSSCAKENCTLSCTLWDWLRDYTEENLELPGVPGIYLDQCCFFKNPQCICFLDLKHLEHILKYFRQLTTDVRASLVPKVVNQFWENSQVKERIDLEGVATYNLLLDKRLLYEEELESDKIGTVEHYKSTGIFEDVMPKGDKIVSWILDCPEIDREFVSQMANGVHNSKLWLAALRIVRCVIRKKESYYDKRRKMLTYEKMLGEAETICDREDTRKNVNQRSTYESALRMKCEDLVGKQDDDTKCFLSVVRDVFERQSSPSFEVFEDKKCISELSSTVPNDDVKKSLLTLRKSLKEKFPLIDSKILQNKSTYEKLIDVFPKLSAVEYRLVVLPFVKKFLQDKLKKMMKTNSSSVAAGDSAERKPKKRHL
;
A
#
# COMPACT_ATOMS: atom_id res chain seq x y z
N MET A 1 20.89 53.62 -43.81
CA MET A 1 19.51 53.86 -43.33
C MET A 1 19.21 52.85 -42.24
N HIS A 2 18.94 53.35 -41.03
CA HIS A 2 18.06 52.84 -39.95
C HIS A 2 18.03 51.33 -39.60
N LEU A 3 17.99 50.88 -38.35
CA LEU A 3 18.09 51.44 -37.00
C LEU A 3 18.11 50.21 -36.06
N THR A 4 19.04 50.19 -35.12
CA THR A 4 19.16 49.24 -34.01
C THR A 4 18.17 49.61 -32.89
N VAL A 5 17.50 48.62 -32.30
CA VAL A 5 16.89 48.77 -30.95
C VAL A 5 17.14 47.50 -30.13
N SER A 6 17.89 47.70 -29.05
CA SER A 6 18.13 46.77 -27.94
C SER A 6 16.99 46.88 -26.93
N LEU A 7 16.53 45.76 -26.35
CA LEU A 7 15.68 45.74 -25.17
C LEU A 7 16.30 44.83 -24.10
N SER A 8 16.74 45.49 -23.03
CA SER A 8 17.25 44.95 -21.78
C SER A 8 16.11 44.40 -20.90
N LEU A 9 16.31 43.22 -20.33
CA LEU A 9 15.47 42.67 -19.25
C LEU A 9 15.98 43.21 -17.89
N PRO A 10 15.12 43.68 -16.96
CA PRO A 10 15.57 44.11 -15.64
C PRO A 10 15.75 42.92 -14.70
N SER A 11 16.91 42.88 -14.05
CA SER A 11 17.17 42.08 -12.85
C SER A 11 16.44 42.68 -11.65
N GLY A 12 15.40 42.00 -11.16
CA GLY A 12 14.71 42.33 -9.92
C GLY A 12 15.32 41.59 -8.73
N SER A 13 16.07 42.31 -7.90
CA SER A 13 16.53 41.87 -6.58
C SER A 13 15.34 41.78 -5.61
N ILE A 14 15.07 40.58 -5.11
CA ILE A 14 14.12 40.38 -4.00
C ILE A 14 14.86 40.68 -2.69
N SER A 15 14.30 41.60 -1.90
CA SER A 15 14.92 42.14 -0.69
C SER A 15 15.06 41.09 0.43
N HIS A 16 16.19 41.17 1.13
CA HIS A 16 16.62 40.40 2.31
C HIS A 16 15.63 40.41 3.50
N GLU A 17 14.53 41.16 3.39
CA GLU A 17 13.45 41.29 4.37
C GLU A 17 12.36 40.23 4.19
N ARG A 18 12.08 39.79 2.95
CA ARG A 18 11.08 38.71 2.69
C ARG A 18 11.56 37.33 3.14
N GLN A 19 12.87 37.05 3.04
CA GLN A 19 13.47 35.82 3.56
C GLN A 19 13.50 35.77 5.09
N ARG A 20 13.70 36.92 5.76
CA ARG A 20 13.65 37.00 7.23
C ARG A 20 12.25 36.80 7.79
N ASN A 21 11.23 37.34 7.12
CA ASN A 21 9.83 37.08 7.49
C ASN A 21 9.40 35.62 7.22
N HIS A 22 9.98 34.95 6.22
CA HIS A 22 9.78 33.52 5.94
C HIS A 22 10.31 32.61 7.06
N HIS A 23 11.50 32.90 7.60
CA HIS A 23 12.07 32.06 8.65
C HIS A 23 11.29 32.16 9.97
N HIS A 24 10.76 33.37 10.28
CA HIS A 24 9.96 33.61 11.47
C HIS A 24 8.53 33.04 11.36
N PHE A 25 7.99 32.91 10.14
CA PHE A 25 6.66 32.32 9.90
C PHE A 25 6.67 30.79 10.01
N LEU A 26 7.76 30.13 9.58
CA LEU A 26 7.93 28.68 9.73
C LEU A 26 8.05 28.25 11.21
N GLU A 27 8.63 29.07 12.08
CA GLU A 27 8.67 28.81 13.53
C GLU A 27 7.28 28.92 14.19
N LYS A 28 6.43 29.86 13.76
CA LYS A 28 5.09 30.07 14.36
C LYS A 28 4.08 28.96 14.04
N ILE A 29 4.24 28.27 12.91
CA ILE A 29 3.36 27.15 12.51
C ILE A 29 3.70 25.85 13.27
N LEU A 30 4.84 25.80 13.99
CA LEU A 30 5.34 24.61 14.70
C LEU A 30 5.09 24.61 16.22
N THR A 31 4.42 25.62 16.80
CA THR A 31 4.03 25.64 18.22
C THR A 31 2.52 25.44 18.42
N PRO A 32 2.07 24.70 19.46
CA PRO A 32 0.64 24.55 19.75
C PRO A 32 0.11 25.87 20.32
N LEU A 33 -0.91 26.46 19.69
CA LEU A 33 -1.57 27.67 20.19
C LEU A 33 -2.92 27.30 20.81
N ASP A 34 -2.95 27.29 22.15
CA ASP A 34 -4.19 27.26 22.91
C ASP A 34 -4.66 28.69 23.24
N THR A 35 -5.96 28.90 22.96
CA THR A 35 -6.93 29.82 23.58
C THR A 35 -6.78 31.35 23.46
N MET A 36 -7.67 32.00 22.70
CA MET A 36 -8.67 32.96 23.24
C MET A 36 -9.71 33.40 22.18
N MET A 37 -10.95 33.61 22.65
CA MET A 37 -12.21 33.68 21.90
C MET A 37 -12.49 34.97 21.12
N MET A 38 -13.19 34.83 19.97
CA MET A 38 -14.48 35.52 19.71
C MET A 38 -15.22 34.90 18.51
N LYS A 39 -16.46 34.46 18.75
CA LYS A 39 -17.35 33.75 17.81
C LYS A 39 -18.08 34.72 16.88
N SER A 40 -17.62 34.82 15.62
CA SER A 40 -18.44 34.92 14.39
C SER A 40 -17.61 35.11 13.09
N THR A 41 -16.29 34.94 13.13
CA THR A 41 -15.33 35.12 12.01
C THR A 41 -14.62 33.84 11.53
N ASP A 42 -14.88 32.70 12.17
CA ASP A 42 -14.03 31.51 12.16
C ASP A 42 -14.01 30.74 10.81
N GLU A 43 -15.16 30.65 10.12
CA GLU A 43 -15.27 29.83 8.91
C GLU A 43 -14.60 30.46 7.68
N SER A 44 -14.73 31.79 7.51
CA SER A 44 -14.07 32.50 6.41
C SER A 44 -12.55 32.53 6.59
N GLU A 45 -12.08 32.69 7.82
CA GLU A 45 -10.65 32.67 8.14
C GLU A 45 -10.06 31.28 7.94
N THR A 46 -10.75 30.24 8.38
CA THR A 46 -10.36 28.84 8.15
C THR A 46 -10.28 28.51 6.66
N LYS A 47 -11.28 28.93 5.87
CA LYS A 47 -11.29 28.76 4.41
C LYS A 47 -10.11 29.46 3.74
N TRP A 48 -9.82 30.71 4.12
CA TRP A 48 -8.66 31.44 3.62
C TRP A 48 -7.35 30.74 3.95
N LYS A 49 -7.16 30.26 5.20
CA LYS A 49 -5.96 29.51 5.61
C LYS A 49 -5.75 28.24 4.78
N ILE A 50 -6.82 27.50 4.48
CA ILE A 50 -6.74 26.29 3.66
C ILE A 50 -6.36 26.63 2.21
N ASP A 51 -6.93 27.68 1.64
CA ASP A 51 -6.64 28.13 0.27
C ASP A 51 -5.20 28.66 0.14
N ASP A 52 -4.74 29.48 1.09
CA ASP A 52 -3.37 30.02 1.16
C ASP A 52 -2.32 28.89 1.27
N ALA A 53 -2.56 27.91 2.14
CA ALA A 53 -1.71 26.73 2.23
C ALA A 53 -1.67 25.92 0.93
N ALA A 54 -2.76 25.89 0.16
CA ALA A 54 -2.80 25.20 -1.13
C ALA A 54 -1.97 25.94 -2.20
N GLU A 55 -1.97 27.27 -2.18
CA GLU A 55 -1.13 28.10 -3.05
C GLU A 55 0.34 27.91 -2.72
N LEU A 56 0.72 28.03 -1.44
CA LEU A 56 2.08 27.82 -0.99
C LEU A 56 2.60 26.40 -1.33
N ALA A 57 1.75 25.38 -1.17
CA ALA A 57 2.12 24.02 -1.56
C ALA A 57 2.34 23.87 -3.07
N ARG A 58 1.58 24.60 -3.90
CA ARG A 58 1.79 24.63 -5.36
C ARG A 58 3.10 25.31 -5.70
N ASP A 59 3.46 26.39 -5.02
CA ASP A 59 4.72 27.08 -5.24
C ASP A 59 5.92 26.17 -4.94
N PHE A 60 5.91 25.46 -3.81
CA PHE A 60 6.92 24.43 -3.53
C PHE A 60 7.00 23.37 -4.64
N TRP A 61 5.85 22.95 -5.18
CA TRP A 61 5.84 21.98 -6.26
C TRP A 61 6.43 22.54 -7.57
N VAL A 62 6.17 23.81 -7.90
CA VAL A 62 6.76 24.50 -9.06
C VAL A 62 8.27 24.63 -8.89
N GLU A 63 8.75 24.90 -7.68
CA GLU A 63 10.17 24.93 -7.30
C GLU A 63 10.83 23.54 -7.25
N ARG A 64 10.07 22.48 -7.60
CA ARG A 64 10.48 21.06 -7.58
C ARG A 64 10.71 20.48 -6.18
N ASP A 65 10.32 21.19 -5.13
CA ASP A 65 10.28 20.68 -3.76
C ASP A 65 8.96 19.94 -3.49
N GLY A 66 8.87 18.72 -4.03
CA GLY A 66 7.73 17.85 -3.79
C GLY A 66 7.61 17.35 -2.34
N ILE A 67 8.66 17.41 -1.52
CA ILE A 67 8.59 16.94 -0.12
C ILE A 67 7.86 17.98 0.73
N SER A 68 8.25 19.25 0.61
CA SER A 68 7.61 20.34 1.35
C SER A 68 6.16 20.52 0.93
N ALA A 69 5.87 20.41 -0.38
CA ALA A 69 4.48 20.42 -0.87
C ALA A 69 3.63 19.28 -0.26
N LEU A 70 4.16 18.05 -0.23
CA LEU A 70 3.46 16.91 0.38
C LEU A 70 3.25 17.09 1.89
N LYS A 71 4.27 17.58 2.62
CA LYS A 71 4.16 17.81 4.07
C LYS A 71 3.12 18.89 4.40
N LEU A 72 3.14 20.00 3.67
CA LEU A 72 2.19 21.10 3.90
C LEU A 72 0.76 20.65 3.61
N THR A 73 0.53 20.02 2.45
CA THR A 73 -0.80 19.48 2.11
C THR A 73 -1.27 18.44 3.14
N GLU A 74 -0.38 17.56 3.59
CA GLU A 74 -0.72 16.53 4.58
C GLU A 74 -1.11 17.12 5.93
N LYS A 75 -0.38 18.16 6.38
CA LYS A 75 -0.71 18.89 7.59
C LYS A 75 -2.10 19.53 7.49
N THR A 76 -2.36 20.29 6.44
CA THR A 76 -3.67 20.95 6.24
C THR A 76 -4.81 19.94 6.15
N ILE A 77 -4.60 18.78 5.52
CA ILE A 77 -5.60 17.71 5.44
C ILE A 77 -5.82 17.06 6.81
N SER A 78 -4.78 16.89 7.62
CA SER A 78 -4.93 16.34 8.96
C SER A 78 -5.71 17.29 9.87
N ASP A 79 -5.48 18.60 9.75
CA ASP A 79 -6.13 19.63 10.56
C ASP A 79 -7.58 19.91 10.14
N HIS A 80 -7.91 19.75 8.84
CA HIS A 80 -9.19 20.21 8.27
C HIS A 80 -9.88 19.20 7.33
N GLY A 81 -9.51 17.92 7.35
CA GLY A 81 -9.75 16.96 6.25
C GLY A 81 -11.18 16.73 5.75
N ASN A 82 -12.21 17.14 6.48
CA ASN A 82 -13.62 17.08 6.05
C ASN A 82 -14.09 18.34 5.32
N HIS A 83 -13.28 19.40 5.29
CA HIS A 83 -13.63 20.66 4.67
C HIS A 83 -13.48 20.56 3.14
N GLU A 84 -14.49 21.02 2.38
CA GLU A 84 -14.54 20.94 0.92
C GLU A 84 -13.25 21.47 0.25
N LYS A 85 -12.69 22.55 0.80
CA LYS A 85 -11.47 23.21 0.29
C LYS A 85 -10.20 22.36 0.35
N CYS A 86 -10.16 21.33 1.19
CA CYS A 86 -9.07 20.36 1.19
C CYS A 86 -9.00 19.56 -0.12
N SER A 87 -10.04 19.60 -0.96
CA SER A 87 -10.03 18.98 -2.29
C SER A 87 -8.81 19.38 -3.13
N SER A 88 -8.39 20.65 -3.08
CA SER A 88 -7.22 21.15 -3.82
C SER A 88 -5.89 20.55 -3.33
N HIS A 89 -5.76 20.33 -2.02
CA HIS A 89 -4.61 19.66 -1.41
C HIS A 89 -4.54 18.19 -1.82
N HIS A 90 -5.69 17.50 -1.80
CA HIS A 90 -5.81 16.13 -2.30
C HIS A 90 -5.44 16.02 -3.78
N GLU A 91 -5.90 16.94 -4.62
CA GLU A 91 -5.55 16.99 -6.04
C GLU A 91 -4.03 17.14 -6.23
N LEU A 92 -3.40 18.08 -5.50
CA LEU A 92 -1.97 18.32 -5.58
C LEU A 92 -1.15 17.09 -5.15
N GLN A 93 -1.54 16.41 -4.05
CA GLN A 93 -0.89 15.15 -3.68
C GLN A 93 -1.03 14.09 -4.78
N GLY A 94 -2.21 14.01 -5.41
CA GLY A 94 -2.46 13.13 -6.56
C GLY A 94 -1.50 13.39 -7.72
N ASP A 95 -1.28 14.66 -8.06
CA ASP A 95 -0.34 15.08 -9.09
C ASP A 95 1.12 14.75 -8.74
N ILE A 96 1.53 15.01 -7.50
CA ILE A 96 2.90 14.73 -7.03
C ILE A 96 3.18 13.23 -7.10
N PHE A 97 2.29 12.39 -6.57
CA PHE A 97 2.48 10.94 -6.61
C PHE A 97 2.45 10.39 -8.04
N TYR A 98 1.56 10.90 -8.90
CA TYR A 98 1.56 10.53 -10.31
C TYR A 98 2.89 10.90 -10.99
N ALA A 99 3.44 12.07 -10.68
CA ALA A 99 4.75 12.48 -11.19
C ALA A 99 5.89 11.57 -10.67
N GLN A 100 5.85 11.12 -9.40
CA GLN A 100 6.83 10.14 -8.89
C GLN A 100 6.72 8.80 -9.63
N ALA A 101 5.50 8.32 -9.89
CA ALA A 101 5.27 7.09 -10.65
C ALA A 101 5.86 7.16 -12.08
N LYS A 102 5.91 8.34 -12.70
CA LYS A 102 6.54 8.53 -14.02
C LYS A 102 8.07 8.58 -13.98
N LYS A 103 8.67 8.94 -12.84
CA LYS A 103 10.12 9.09 -12.69
C LYS A 103 10.83 7.78 -12.34
N THR A 104 10.11 6.82 -11.76
CA THR A 104 10.70 5.54 -11.35
C THR A 104 10.54 4.47 -12.42
N ASP A 105 11.59 3.69 -12.64
CA ASP A 105 11.58 2.54 -13.54
C ASP A 105 11.09 1.26 -12.84
N ASP A 106 11.19 1.20 -11.52
CA ASP A 106 10.69 0.09 -10.71
C ASP A 106 9.16 -0.01 -10.83
N THR A 107 8.69 -1.18 -11.27
CA THR A 107 7.26 -1.42 -11.54
C THR A 107 6.42 -1.45 -10.26
N ASP A 108 6.95 -2.01 -9.18
CA ASP A 108 6.23 -2.13 -7.92
C ASP A 108 6.15 -0.76 -7.22
N LEU A 109 7.26 -0.02 -7.17
CA LEU A 109 7.28 1.34 -6.64
C LEU A 109 6.38 2.28 -7.45
N LYS A 110 6.36 2.13 -8.78
CA LYS A 110 5.44 2.83 -9.68
C LYS A 110 3.98 2.54 -9.30
N CYS A 111 3.62 1.29 -9.08
CA CYS A 111 2.26 0.91 -8.66
C CYS A 111 1.88 1.50 -7.30
N LEU A 112 2.80 1.51 -6.33
CA LEU A 112 2.56 2.12 -5.02
C LEU A 112 2.21 3.61 -5.15
N TYR A 113 3.01 4.37 -5.89
CA TYR A 113 2.71 5.79 -6.14
C TYR A 113 1.39 5.99 -6.91
N LEU A 114 1.07 5.12 -7.86
CA LEU A 114 -0.21 5.18 -8.56
C LEU A 114 -1.40 4.88 -7.64
N PHE A 115 -1.28 3.94 -6.69
CA PHE A 115 -2.31 3.70 -5.69
C PHE A 115 -2.54 4.92 -4.79
N ALA A 116 -1.47 5.56 -4.33
CA ALA A 116 -1.56 6.80 -3.55
C ALA A 116 -2.20 7.94 -4.37
N SER A 117 -1.83 8.07 -5.65
CA SER A 117 -2.40 9.05 -6.57
C SER A 117 -3.90 8.83 -6.80
N VAL A 118 -4.30 7.58 -7.05
CA VAL A 118 -5.71 7.18 -7.19
C VAL A 118 -6.51 7.55 -5.93
N ASP A 119 -5.97 7.28 -4.76
CA ASP A 119 -6.64 7.61 -3.51
C ASP A 119 -6.81 9.13 -3.33
N ALA A 120 -5.75 9.88 -3.60
CA ALA A 120 -5.73 11.33 -3.46
C ALA A 120 -6.78 11.99 -4.37
N TYR A 121 -6.82 11.64 -5.67
CA TYR A 121 -7.88 12.15 -6.55
C TYR A 121 -9.27 11.66 -6.14
N SER A 122 -9.40 10.42 -5.65
CA SER A 122 -10.69 9.93 -5.14
C SER A 122 -11.21 10.80 -3.99
N MET A 123 -10.34 11.26 -3.10
CA MET A 123 -10.70 12.19 -2.03
C MET A 123 -11.06 13.58 -2.55
N ALA A 124 -10.28 14.11 -3.49
CA ALA A 124 -10.58 15.40 -4.10
C ALA A 124 -11.98 15.42 -4.72
N THR A 125 -12.35 14.37 -5.46
CA THR A 125 -13.68 14.23 -6.07
C THR A 125 -14.80 13.97 -5.05
N LEU A 126 -14.50 13.39 -3.89
CA LEU A 126 -15.48 13.12 -2.84
C LEU A 126 -15.86 14.41 -2.09
N LEU A 127 -14.86 15.23 -1.76
CA LEU A 127 -15.05 16.46 -0.98
C LEU A 127 -15.76 17.56 -1.78
N SER A 128 -15.53 17.64 -3.09
CA SER A 128 -16.10 18.69 -3.95
C SER A 128 -16.54 18.11 -5.30
N PRO A 129 -17.72 17.48 -5.41
CA PRO A 129 -18.20 16.88 -6.65
C PRO A 129 -18.80 17.93 -7.61
N ASN A 130 -18.05 19.00 -7.89
CA ASN A 130 -18.47 20.11 -8.75
C ASN A 130 -17.47 20.34 -9.90
N ALA A 131 -17.71 21.36 -10.72
CA ALA A 131 -16.89 21.68 -11.88
C ALA A 131 -15.40 21.93 -11.55
N LEU A 132 -15.06 22.33 -10.31
CA LEU A 132 -13.69 22.61 -9.90
C LEU A 132 -12.82 21.35 -9.78
N THR A 133 -13.42 20.16 -9.68
CA THR A 133 -12.70 18.88 -9.56
C THR A 133 -12.66 18.06 -10.85
N LEU A 134 -13.01 18.65 -11.99
CA LEU A 134 -12.93 17.98 -13.28
C LEU A 134 -11.49 17.50 -13.60
N ARG A 135 -10.48 18.27 -13.15
CA ARG A 135 -9.06 17.87 -13.22
C ARG A 135 -8.77 16.63 -12.36
N SER A 136 -9.37 16.53 -11.18
CA SER A 136 -9.27 15.35 -10.32
C SER A 136 -9.91 14.11 -10.95
N PHE A 137 -11.08 14.23 -11.62
CA PHE A 137 -11.66 13.10 -12.37
C PHE A 137 -10.74 12.58 -13.48
N ARG A 138 -10.12 13.51 -14.22
CA ARG A 138 -9.12 13.19 -15.25
C ARG A 138 -7.90 12.50 -14.65
N GLY A 139 -7.33 13.06 -13.57
CA GLY A 139 -6.20 12.48 -12.85
C GLY A 139 -6.50 11.08 -12.32
N TYR A 140 -7.71 10.88 -11.79
CA TYR A 140 -8.20 9.59 -11.30
C TYR A 140 -8.26 8.55 -12.43
N ALA A 141 -8.95 8.86 -13.52
CA ALA A 141 -9.09 7.94 -14.67
C ALA A 141 -7.72 7.56 -15.25
N ARG A 142 -6.85 8.55 -15.46
CA ARG A 142 -5.49 8.33 -15.97
C ARG A 142 -4.65 7.41 -15.07
N SER A 143 -4.70 7.62 -13.75
CA SER A 143 -3.94 6.82 -12.79
C SER A 143 -4.45 5.38 -12.70
N LEU A 144 -5.78 5.18 -12.81
CA LEU A 144 -6.39 3.85 -12.89
C LEU A 144 -6.00 3.11 -14.17
N ILE A 145 -6.01 3.77 -15.33
CA ILE A 145 -5.55 3.15 -16.58
C ILE A 145 -4.09 2.71 -16.44
N LYS A 146 -3.24 3.56 -15.87
CA LYS A 146 -1.83 3.19 -15.68
C LYS A 146 -1.65 2.02 -14.71
N LEU A 147 -2.45 1.92 -13.65
CA LEU A 147 -2.48 0.72 -12.79
C LEU A 147 -2.93 -0.52 -13.56
N GLY A 148 -3.96 -0.40 -14.38
CA GLY A 148 -4.40 -1.47 -15.29
C GLY A 148 -3.26 -1.95 -16.19
N ASP A 149 -2.46 -1.03 -16.74
CA ASP A 149 -1.32 -1.35 -17.59
C ASP A 149 -0.22 -2.11 -16.84
N GLN A 150 0.11 -1.68 -15.62
CA GLN A 150 1.19 -2.29 -14.84
C GLN A 150 0.78 -3.64 -14.27
N LEU A 151 -0.46 -3.76 -13.78
CA LEU A 151 -0.93 -4.95 -13.08
C LEU A 151 -1.65 -5.94 -14.00
N ARG A 152 -1.98 -5.54 -15.23
CA ARG A 152 -2.79 -6.31 -16.20
C ARG A 152 -4.15 -6.74 -15.62
N ILE A 153 -4.75 -5.90 -14.77
CA ILE A 153 -6.04 -6.17 -14.11
C ILE A 153 -7.14 -5.32 -14.75
N ASN A 154 -8.10 -6.00 -15.39
CA ASN A 154 -9.16 -5.36 -16.18
C ASN A 154 -10.08 -4.44 -15.35
N LYS A 155 -10.30 -4.78 -14.07
CA LYS A 155 -11.12 -3.99 -13.13
C LYS A 155 -10.66 -2.55 -12.96
N PHE A 156 -9.37 -2.25 -13.17
CA PHE A 156 -8.90 -0.87 -13.12
C PHE A 156 -9.37 -0.04 -14.31
N TYR A 157 -9.43 -0.62 -15.51
CA TYR A 157 -9.98 0.05 -16.69
C TYR A 157 -11.49 0.26 -16.56
N GLU A 158 -12.24 -0.74 -16.09
CA GLU A 158 -13.68 -0.61 -15.80
C GLU A 158 -13.95 0.56 -14.85
N LYS A 159 -13.18 0.63 -13.76
CA LYS A 159 -13.27 1.71 -12.79
C LYS A 159 -12.87 3.06 -13.41
N ALA A 160 -11.87 3.09 -14.29
CA ALA A 160 -11.46 4.31 -14.98
C ALA A 160 -12.58 4.87 -15.86
N VAL A 161 -13.24 4.01 -16.65
CA VAL A 161 -14.40 4.37 -17.48
C VAL A 161 -15.53 4.92 -16.62
N SER A 162 -15.88 4.21 -15.54
CA SER A 162 -16.94 4.63 -14.62
C SER A 162 -16.67 6.03 -14.04
N LYS A 163 -15.45 6.29 -13.58
CA LYS A 163 -15.08 7.59 -13.00
C LYS A 163 -14.97 8.70 -14.05
N ALA A 164 -14.45 8.41 -15.24
CA ALA A 164 -14.39 9.39 -16.31
C ALA A 164 -15.79 9.80 -16.79
N LYS A 165 -16.73 8.84 -16.92
CA LYS A 165 -18.14 9.12 -17.25
C LYS A 165 -18.82 10.00 -16.20
N LEU A 166 -18.53 9.77 -14.91
CA LEU A 166 -19.03 10.64 -13.84
C LEU A 166 -18.52 12.08 -14.02
N GLY A 167 -17.21 12.26 -14.31
CA GLY A 167 -16.64 13.56 -14.66
C GLY A 167 -17.31 14.23 -15.87
N MET A 168 -17.67 13.45 -16.90
CA MET A 168 -18.37 13.97 -18.10
C MET A 168 -19.76 14.51 -17.80
N SER A 169 -20.44 13.94 -16.79
CA SER A 169 -21.79 14.37 -16.37
C SER A 169 -21.80 15.73 -15.65
N ILE A 170 -20.65 16.23 -15.20
CA ILE A 170 -20.55 17.52 -14.52
C ILE A 170 -20.82 18.66 -15.51
N THR A 171 -21.67 19.60 -15.10
CA THR A 171 -22.05 20.78 -15.90
C THR A 171 -21.07 21.94 -15.67
N SER A 172 -20.94 22.80 -16.69
CA SER A 172 -20.09 24.00 -16.58
C SER A 172 -20.69 24.98 -15.56
N PRO A 173 -19.86 25.70 -14.78
CA PRO A 173 -20.33 26.85 -14.02
C PRO A 173 -20.95 27.86 -14.98
N GLN A 174 -22.13 28.39 -14.66
CA GLN A 174 -22.71 29.50 -15.41
C GLN A 174 -21.98 30.79 -15.04
N GLY A 175 -21.39 31.51 -16.01
CA GLY A 175 -21.01 32.92 -15.82
C GLY A 175 -19.54 33.35 -16.05
N LYS A 176 -18.61 32.52 -16.56
CA LYS A 176 -17.24 32.97 -16.89
C LYS A 176 -16.79 32.50 -18.28
N SER A 177 -16.68 33.45 -19.21
CA SER A 177 -16.36 33.20 -20.64
C SER A 177 -14.93 32.68 -20.88
N THR A 178 -13.99 32.87 -19.95
CA THR A 178 -12.59 32.39 -20.07
C THR A 178 -12.41 30.93 -19.64
N GLU A 179 -13.34 30.36 -18.86
CA GLU A 179 -13.27 28.97 -18.35
C GLU A 179 -13.84 27.94 -19.35
N GLY A 180 -14.64 28.35 -20.33
CA GLY A 180 -15.31 27.45 -21.28
C GLY A 180 -14.36 26.64 -22.17
N GLY A 181 -13.25 27.23 -22.62
CA GLY A 181 -12.24 26.53 -23.43
C GLY A 181 -11.46 25.47 -22.65
N TYR A 182 -11.10 25.78 -21.41
CA TYR A 182 -10.41 24.85 -20.51
C TYR A 182 -11.30 23.68 -20.08
N PHE A 183 -12.56 23.97 -19.74
CA PHE A 183 -13.55 22.96 -19.38
C PHE A 183 -13.81 21.99 -20.54
N THR A 184 -13.97 22.52 -21.76
CA THR A 184 -14.14 21.70 -22.97
C THR A 184 -12.92 20.81 -23.22
N LYS A 185 -11.71 21.35 -23.08
CA LYS A 185 -10.46 20.58 -23.22
C LYS A 185 -10.41 19.38 -22.27
N ILE A 186 -10.73 19.57 -20.99
CA ILE A 186 -10.71 18.45 -20.03
C ILE A 186 -11.77 17.41 -20.38
N LYS A 187 -12.97 17.82 -20.81
CA LYS A 187 -14.00 16.87 -21.27
C LYS A 187 -13.53 16.06 -22.48
N THR A 188 -12.87 16.68 -23.45
CA THR A 188 -12.25 15.95 -24.57
C THR A 188 -11.21 14.94 -24.07
N GLU A 189 -10.36 15.33 -23.12
CA GLU A 189 -9.38 14.42 -22.54
C GLU A 189 -10.03 13.27 -21.77
N LEU A 190 -11.12 13.51 -21.02
CA LEU A 190 -11.89 12.46 -20.35
C LEU A 190 -12.50 11.48 -21.35
N GLN A 191 -13.03 11.97 -22.47
CA GLN A 191 -13.53 11.11 -23.54
C GLN A 191 -12.42 10.23 -24.11
N ASN A 192 -11.25 10.80 -24.39
CA ASN A 192 -10.09 10.04 -24.86
C ASN A 192 -9.68 8.94 -23.85
N TRP A 193 -9.76 9.21 -22.55
CA TRP A 193 -9.49 8.20 -21.52
C TRP A 193 -10.55 7.11 -21.45
N ILE A 194 -11.83 7.44 -21.66
CA ILE A 194 -12.91 6.45 -21.77
C ILE A 194 -12.64 5.51 -22.94
N ASP A 195 -12.32 6.07 -24.11
CA ASP A 195 -12.09 5.30 -25.33
C ASP A 195 -10.85 4.40 -25.19
N LEU A 196 -9.75 4.94 -24.62
CA LEU A 196 -8.54 4.17 -24.34
C LEU A 196 -8.80 3.02 -23.37
N ALA A 197 -9.48 3.28 -22.25
CA ALA A 197 -9.77 2.25 -21.26
C ALA A 197 -10.67 1.16 -21.84
N THR A 198 -11.70 1.54 -22.62
CA THR A 198 -12.60 0.59 -23.29
C THR A 198 -11.86 -0.29 -24.29
N THR A 199 -10.94 0.30 -25.07
CA THR A 199 -10.08 -0.44 -26.01
C THR A 199 -9.19 -1.44 -25.28
N LYS A 200 -8.56 -1.03 -24.17
CA LYS A 200 -7.71 -1.93 -23.36
C LYS A 200 -8.51 -3.07 -22.73
N MET A 201 -9.75 -2.81 -22.31
CA MET A 201 -10.62 -3.86 -21.77
C MET A 201 -10.88 -4.98 -22.78
N GLN A 202 -11.03 -4.62 -24.06
CA GLN A 202 -11.25 -5.57 -25.15
C GLN A 202 -9.96 -6.29 -25.55
N ALA A 203 -8.82 -5.60 -25.55
CA ALA A 203 -7.52 -6.19 -25.87
C ALA A 203 -7.04 -7.21 -24.82
N THR A 204 -7.45 -7.06 -23.56
CA THR A 204 -7.04 -7.95 -22.44
C THR A 204 -7.66 -9.37 -22.57
N VAL A 205 -8.57 -9.61 -23.53
CA VAL A 205 -9.16 -10.93 -23.83
C VAL A 205 -8.28 -11.76 -24.78
N ALA A 206 -7.24 -11.17 -25.40
CA ALA A 206 -6.31 -11.88 -26.26
C ALA A 206 -4.88 -11.80 -25.72
N VAL A 207 -4.22 -12.96 -25.67
CA VAL A 207 -2.77 -13.22 -25.51
C VAL A 207 -2.26 -13.54 -24.10
N SER A 208 -1.96 -14.84 -23.92
CA SER A 208 -0.82 -15.39 -23.18
C SER A 208 0.45 -15.28 -24.03
N ASP A 209 1.53 -14.72 -23.47
CA ASP A 209 2.88 -15.33 -23.48
C ASP A 209 3.91 -14.38 -22.85
N ILE A 210 4.78 -14.98 -22.03
CA ILE A 210 5.86 -14.35 -21.29
C ILE A 210 7.13 -14.49 -22.14
N GLY A 211 7.63 -13.36 -22.65
CA GLY A 211 8.99 -13.26 -23.17
C GLY A 211 9.93 -12.85 -22.04
N THR A 212 10.77 -13.80 -21.61
CA THR A 212 11.90 -13.57 -20.71
C THR A 212 12.97 -12.76 -21.45
N MET A 213 13.32 -11.58 -20.93
CA MET A 213 14.52 -10.86 -21.39
C MET A 213 15.72 -11.36 -20.60
N ASP A 214 16.66 -11.95 -21.33
CA ASP A 214 17.96 -12.40 -20.87
C ASP A 214 18.90 -11.18 -20.82
N ASN A 215 19.34 -10.80 -19.63
CA ASN A 215 20.36 -9.75 -19.46
C ASN A 215 21.73 -10.42 -19.51
N GLN A 216 22.41 -10.29 -20.65
CA GLN A 216 23.85 -10.53 -20.72
C GLN A 216 24.56 -9.50 -19.85
N LYS A 217 25.24 -9.97 -18.80
CA LYS A 217 26.30 -9.21 -18.12
C LYS A 217 27.53 -9.25 -19.01
N GLU A 218 27.94 -8.09 -19.50
CA GLU A 218 29.31 -7.91 -19.98
C GLU A 218 30.30 -8.09 -18.81
N PRO A 219 31.47 -8.73 -19.03
CA PRO A 219 32.53 -8.75 -18.05
C PRO A 219 33.17 -7.35 -18.00
N GLY A 220 33.13 -6.72 -16.84
CA GLY A 220 33.80 -5.44 -16.60
C GLY A 220 35.31 -5.57 -16.78
N GLU A 221 35.90 -4.57 -17.43
CA GLU A 221 37.35 -4.38 -17.54
C GLU A 221 37.99 -4.46 -16.15
N GLU A 222 39.03 -5.30 -16.02
CA GLU A 222 39.86 -5.37 -14.82
C GLU A 222 40.45 -3.98 -14.52
N ASP A 223 39.95 -3.36 -13.45
CA ASP A 223 40.37 -2.03 -13.03
C ASP A 223 41.83 -2.07 -12.54
N THR A 224 42.75 -1.60 -13.38
CA THR A 224 44.17 -1.42 -13.07
C THR A 224 44.44 -0.62 -11.78
N SER A 225 43.43 0.08 -11.24
CA SER A 225 43.52 0.79 -9.96
C SER A 225 43.46 -0.14 -8.73
N PHE A 226 42.71 -1.24 -8.81
CA PHE A 226 42.48 -2.19 -7.71
C PHE A 226 43.75 -2.95 -7.34
N ASP A 227 44.42 -3.55 -8.33
CA ASP A 227 45.67 -4.29 -8.15
C ASP A 227 46.81 -3.42 -7.62
N ARG A 228 46.83 -2.15 -8.00
CA ARG A 228 47.84 -1.19 -7.53
C ARG A 228 47.66 -0.86 -6.06
N LEU A 229 46.41 -0.71 -5.59
CA LEU A 229 46.12 -0.42 -4.18
C LEU A 229 46.36 -1.65 -3.29
N LYS A 230 46.02 -2.86 -3.76
CA LYS A 230 46.36 -4.11 -3.07
C LYS A 230 47.86 -4.29 -2.87
N LYS A 231 48.67 -4.05 -3.92
CA LYS A 231 50.14 -4.13 -3.83
C LYS A 231 50.74 -3.17 -2.81
N ILE A 232 50.10 -2.03 -2.55
CA ILE A 232 50.55 -1.07 -1.54
C ILE A 232 50.11 -1.53 -0.17
N TRP A 233 48.87 -1.97 -0.02
CA TRP A 233 48.32 -2.45 1.23
C TRP A 233 49.17 -3.56 1.87
N VAL A 234 49.62 -4.53 1.05
CA VAL A 234 50.52 -5.62 1.48
C VAL A 234 51.86 -5.09 2.02
N LYS A 235 52.36 -3.96 1.51
CA LYS A 235 53.65 -3.37 1.90
C LYS A 235 53.56 -2.51 3.17
N LEU A 236 52.37 -2.22 3.68
CA LEU A 236 52.20 -1.44 4.90
C LEU A 236 52.51 -2.31 6.13
N ASP A 237 53.14 -1.71 7.14
CA ASP A 237 53.31 -2.33 8.44
C ASP A 237 51.96 -2.39 9.19
N ASP A 238 51.85 -3.32 10.15
CA ASP A 238 50.59 -3.58 10.83
C ASP A 238 50.10 -2.40 11.67
N LYS A 239 51.02 -1.60 12.23
CA LYS A 239 50.65 -0.37 12.94
C LYS A 239 50.03 0.66 11.99
N THR A 240 50.57 0.80 10.79
CA THR A 240 49.97 1.65 9.75
C THR A 240 48.60 1.13 9.33
N LYS A 241 48.42 -0.19 9.16
CA LYS A 241 47.11 -0.79 8.83
C LYS A 241 46.08 -0.56 9.94
N ILE A 242 46.45 -0.73 11.21
CA ILE A 242 45.59 -0.45 12.37
C ILE A 242 45.17 1.03 12.39
N ASN A 243 46.08 1.96 12.05
CA ASN A 243 45.77 3.39 11.94
C ASN A 243 44.79 3.75 10.81
N PHE A 244 44.40 2.82 9.92
CA PHE A 244 43.28 3.04 9.00
C PHE A 244 41.91 2.81 9.65
N LEU A 245 41.84 2.10 10.79
CA LEU A 245 40.62 1.95 11.58
C LEU A 245 40.29 3.20 12.42
N VAL A 246 41.21 4.17 12.49
CA VAL A 246 41.03 5.42 13.23
C VAL A 246 40.94 6.58 12.24
N VAL A 247 39.75 7.16 12.11
CA VAL A 247 39.52 8.30 11.23
C VAL A 247 39.44 9.57 12.07
N ASP A 248 40.44 10.42 11.88
CA ASP A 248 40.52 11.75 12.49
C ASP A 248 39.34 12.61 12.01
N PHE A 249 38.50 13.02 12.95
CA PHE A 249 37.25 13.72 12.64
C PHE A 249 37.49 15.11 12.06
N GLU A 250 38.41 15.89 12.62
CA GLU A 250 38.74 17.23 12.12
C GLU A 250 39.30 17.18 10.70
N LYS A 251 40.20 16.23 10.41
CA LYS A 251 40.74 16.02 9.06
C LYS A 251 39.67 15.58 8.07
N LEU A 252 38.74 14.72 8.49
CA LEU A 252 37.61 14.30 7.64
C LEU A 252 36.70 15.49 7.32
N ILE A 253 36.36 16.30 8.32
CA ILE A 253 35.52 17.48 8.13
C ILE A 253 36.20 18.51 7.21
N GLY A 254 37.50 18.76 7.39
CA GLY A 254 38.28 19.61 6.49
C GLY A 254 38.25 19.08 5.05
N TYR A 255 38.46 17.77 4.87
CA TYR A 255 38.38 17.12 3.57
C TYR A 255 36.99 17.28 2.91
N ILE A 256 35.90 17.12 3.66
CA ILE A 256 34.54 17.28 3.13
C ILE A 256 34.30 18.72 2.71
N GLN A 257 34.71 19.70 3.53
CA GLN A 257 34.59 21.12 3.20
C GLN A 257 35.33 21.45 1.91
N ASP A 258 36.58 21.00 1.78
CA ASP A 258 37.44 21.30 0.63
C ASP A 258 36.90 20.69 -0.67
N LYS A 259 36.34 19.48 -0.61
CA LYS A 259 35.91 18.73 -1.80
C LYS A 259 34.44 18.88 -2.17
N HIS A 260 33.57 19.09 -1.18
CA HIS A 260 32.12 19.06 -1.36
C HIS A 260 31.44 20.38 -0.95
N GLY A 261 32.13 21.27 -0.25
CA GLY A 261 31.64 22.58 0.17
C GLY A 261 31.00 22.60 1.56
N THR A 262 30.74 23.81 2.05
CA THR A 262 30.24 24.07 3.42
C THR A 262 28.87 23.43 3.69
N GLU A 263 27.94 23.51 2.74
CA GLU A 263 26.60 22.95 2.90
C GLU A 263 26.61 21.43 3.14
N VAL A 264 27.43 20.70 2.37
CA VAL A 264 27.58 19.24 2.53
C VAL A 264 28.23 18.90 3.86
N LYS A 265 29.21 19.70 4.31
CA LYS A 265 29.81 19.57 5.64
C LYS A 265 28.76 19.72 6.75
N GLU A 266 27.91 20.74 6.68
CA GLU A 266 26.86 20.97 7.69
C GLU A 266 25.87 19.80 7.75
N HIS A 267 25.45 19.28 6.59
CA HIS A 267 24.60 18.10 6.52
C HIS A 267 25.29 16.84 7.07
N PHE A 268 26.56 16.62 6.73
CA PHE A 268 27.34 15.51 7.26
C PHE A 268 27.45 15.58 8.79
N GLN A 269 27.72 16.75 9.36
CA GLN A 269 27.82 16.93 10.81
C GLN A 269 26.51 16.61 11.54
N LYS A 270 25.35 16.92 10.93
CA LYS A 270 24.03 16.54 11.47
C LYS A 270 23.81 15.02 11.52
N CYS A 271 24.54 14.24 10.73
CA CYS A 271 24.47 12.78 10.72
C CYS A 271 25.37 12.13 11.78
N ILE A 272 26.18 12.89 12.51
CA ILE A 272 27.08 12.33 13.52
C ILE A 272 26.37 12.29 14.90
N PRO A 273 26.29 11.11 15.55
CA PRO A 273 25.68 10.94 16.85
C PRO A 273 26.59 11.51 17.96
N ILE A 274 26.52 12.83 18.18
CA ILE A 274 27.29 13.51 19.24
C ILE A 274 26.45 13.55 20.54
N ALA A 275 27.06 13.11 21.65
CA ALA A 275 26.68 13.21 23.08
C ALA A 275 25.22 12.90 23.54
N ASN A 276 24.20 13.36 22.83
CA ASN A 276 22.79 13.25 23.21
C ASN A 276 22.02 12.15 22.45
N ASN A 277 22.61 11.54 21.41
CA ASN A 277 22.02 10.47 20.61
C ASN A 277 23.04 9.37 20.31
N LEU A 278 23.21 8.40 21.21
CA LEU A 278 24.20 7.31 21.08
C LEU A 278 23.80 6.21 20.07
N ARG A 279 23.13 6.59 18.96
CA ARG A 279 22.65 5.63 17.95
C ARG A 279 22.78 6.21 16.54
N TRP A 280 23.30 5.39 15.64
CA TRP A 280 23.30 5.66 14.19
C TRP A 280 21.92 5.55 13.56
N ARG A 281 21.02 4.78 14.18
CA ARG A 281 19.66 4.55 13.73
C ARG A 281 18.64 5.16 14.67
N CYS A 282 17.71 5.93 14.08
CA CYS A 282 16.51 6.40 14.77
C CYS A 282 15.29 6.26 13.85
N TRP A 283 14.10 6.44 14.40
CA TRP A 283 12.84 6.38 13.67
C TRP A 283 12.15 7.73 13.73
N LYS A 284 12.11 8.45 12.60
CA LYS A 284 11.48 9.77 12.53
C LYS A 284 10.07 9.67 11.96
N CYS A 285 9.14 10.34 12.62
CA CYS A 285 7.82 10.56 12.05
C CYS A 285 7.93 11.54 10.87
N HIS A 286 7.19 11.29 9.79
CA HIS A 286 7.18 12.17 8.62
C HIS A 286 6.03 13.20 8.65
N ILE A 287 5.17 13.16 9.67
CA ILE A 287 4.06 14.10 9.88
C ILE A 287 4.40 15.10 10.99
N CYS A 288 4.90 14.65 12.13
CA CYS A 288 5.29 15.50 13.25
C CYS A 288 6.78 15.36 13.58
N SER A 289 7.26 16.14 14.56
CA SER A 289 8.66 16.19 14.97
C SER A 289 9.11 15.00 15.83
N GLN A 290 8.24 14.02 16.10
CA GLN A 290 8.56 12.89 17.00
C GLN A 290 9.70 12.03 16.44
N VAL A 291 10.67 11.72 17.31
CA VAL A 291 11.75 10.77 17.06
C VAL A 291 11.61 9.62 18.06
N ASN A 292 11.68 8.40 17.55
CA ASN A 292 11.60 7.16 18.32
C ASN A 292 12.91 6.37 18.17
N TYR A 293 13.19 5.50 19.15
CA TYR A 293 14.44 4.74 19.19
C TYR A 293 14.24 3.22 19.08
N CYS A 294 13.01 2.77 18.90
CA CYS A 294 12.72 1.40 18.55
C CYS A 294 11.52 1.30 17.58
N PHE A 295 11.41 0.13 16.97
CA PHE A 295 10.37 -0.20 16.00
C PHE A 295 8.97 -0.07 16.60
N THR A 296 8.76 -0.61 17.81
CA THR A 296 7.46 -0.65 18.49
C THR A 296 6.96 0.74 18.84
N ASP A 297 7.80 1.58 19.44
CA ASP A 297 7.43 2.95 19.81
C ASP A 297 7.04 3.78 18.57
N CYS A 298 7.79 3.63 17.48
CA CYS A 298 7.45 4.27 16.22
C CYS A 298 6.10 3.80 15.69
N LYS A 299 5.83 2.49 15.72
CA LYS A 299 4.56 1.92 15.27
C LYS A 299 3.40 2.48 16.10
N MET A 300 3.50 2.42 17.42
CA MET A 300 2.44 2.91 18.32
C MET A 300 2.21 4.40 18.16
N HIS A 301 3.28 5.22 18.09
CA HIS A 301 3.15 6.65 17.82
C HIS A 301 2.33 6.94 16.55
N ILE A 302 2.62 6.22 15.46
CA ILE A 302 1.95 6.42 14.17
C ILE A 302 0.48 5.99 14.26
N LEU A 303 0.20 4.86 14.89
CA LEU A 303 -1.16 4.36 15.05
C LEU A 303 -2.00 5.30 15.93
N ASP A 304 -1.47 5.74 17.06
CA ASP A 304 -2.22 6.53 18.04
C ASP A 304 -2.48 7.97 17.57
N ASN A 305 -1.52 8.56 16.85
CA ASN A 305 -1.56 9.99 16.54
C ASN A 305 -1.90 10.32 15.09
N HIS A 306 -1.67 9.39 14.14
CA HIS A 306 -1.73 9.70 12.71
C HIS A 306 -2.66 8.79 11.90
N VAL A 307 -3.01 7.63 12.47
CA VAL A 307 -3.84 6.60 11.83
C VAL A 307 -5.01 6.25 12.74
N HIS A 308 -6.02 7.12 12.79
CA HIS A 308 -7.27 6.79 13.49
C HIS A 308 -7.95 5.59 12.82
N ASN A 309 -8.09 4.49 13.56
CA ASN A 309 -8.81 3.30 13.13
C ASN A 309 -9.93 3.05 14.14
N SER A 310 -11.18 3.31 13.73
CA SER A 310 -12.34 2.94 14.54
C SER A 310 -12.52 1.42 14.51
N GLU A 311 -12.67 0.81 15.69
CA GLU A 311 -13.10 -0.57 15.77
C GLU A 311 -14.62 -0.65 15.64
N PRO A 312 -15.14 -1.44 14.68
CA PRO A 312 -16.57 -1.67 14.56
C PRO A 312 -17.05 -2.58 15.70
N ASP A 313 -18.34 -2.45 16.02
CA ASP A 313 -19.02 -3.31 16.98
C ASP A 313 -18.80 -4.80 16.63
N PHE A 314 -18.59 -5.62 17.67
CA PHE A 314 -18.29 -7.03 17.54
C PHE A 314 -19.41 -7.79 16.81
N SER A 315 -20.67 -7.41 17.05
CA SER A 315 -21.85 -7.98 16.39
C SER A 315 -21.86 -7.78 14.87
N ALA A 316 -21.21 -6.73 14.39
CA ALA A 316 -21.15 -6.36 12.97
C ALA A 316 -19.99 -7.05 12.22
N ARG A 317 -19.09 -7.76 12.92
CA ARG A 317 -17.92 -8.42 12.32
C ARG A 317 -18.34 -9.72 11.61
N PRO A 318 -17.92 -9.93 10.35
CA PRO A 318 -18.07 -11.23 9.71
C PRO A 318 -17.36 -12.32 10.50
N LYS A 319 -17.95 -13.51 10.53
CA LYS A 319 -17.32 -14.69 11.13
C LYS A 319 -16.41 -15.36 10.09
N CYS A 320 -15.24 -15.76 10.53
CA CYS A 320 -14.33 -16.61 9.78
C CYS A 320 -14.71 -18.08 9.97
N VAL A 321 -14.31 -18.93 9.02
CA VAL A 321 -14.38 -20.38 9.19
C VAL A 321 -13.67 -20.83 10.47
N ASP A 322 -14.17 -21.89 11.10
CA ASP A 322 -13.57 -22.44 12.30
C ASP A 322 -12.24 -23.17 12.01
N GLU A 323 -11.50 -23.46 13.09
CA GLU A 323 -10.19 -24.10 13.01
C GLU A 323 -10.28 -25.52 12.42
N ILE A 324 -11.36 -26.24 12.69
CA ILE A 324 -11.57 -27.61 12.20
C ILE A 324 -11.67 -27.60 10.67
N LEU A 325 -12.50 -26.73 10.09
CA LEU A 325 -12.65 -26.61 8.66
C LEU A 325 -11.36 -26.07 8.00
N ALA A 326 -10.69 -25.11 8.64
CA ALA A 326 -9.41 -24.59 8.16
C ALA A 326 -8.35 -25.70 8.07
N ASP A 327 -8.28 -26.57 9.07
CA ASP A 327 -7.36 -27.72 9.10
C ASP A 327 -7.71 -28.74 8.01
N MET A 328 -8.99 -29.05 7.81
CA MET A 328 -9.44 -29.92 6.70
C MET A 328 -9.00 -29.36 5.34
N ILE A 329 -9.17 -28.06 5.10
CA ILE A 329 -8.74 -27.41 3.86
C ILE A 329 -7.22 -27.49 3.69
N CYS A 330 -6.45 -27.28 4.77
CA CYS A 330 -5.00 -27.24 4.75
C CYS A 330 -4.36 -28.62 4.54
N CYS A 331 -4.90 -29.65 5.18
CA CYS A 331 -4.43 -31.05 5.07
C CYS A 331 -4.86 -31.74 3.77
N GLY A 332 -5.77 -31.12 2.99
CA GLY A 332 -6.40 -31.77 1.86
C GLY A 332 -5.51 -32.12 0.68
N ASP A 333 -5.77 -33.30 0.11
CA ASP A 333 -5.22 -33.79 -1.15
C ASP A 333 -6.22 -33.51 -2.28
N TRP A 334 -6.15 -32.28 -2.81
CA TRP A 334 -7.10 -31.73 -3.78
C TRP A 334 -6.92 -32.34 -5.18
N LYS A 335 -7.43 -33.57 -5.35
CA LYS A 335 -7.38 -34.33 -6.60
C LYS A 335 -8.75 -34.50 -7.22
N PRO A 336 -8.86 -34.50 -8.57
CA PRO A 336 -10.15 -34.68 -9.23
C PRO A 336 -10.70 -36.08 -8.95
N VAL A 337 -11.98 -36.16 -8.61
CA VAL A 337 -12.69 -37.42 -8.40
C VAL A 337 -13.38 -37.83 -9.70
N ASP A 338 -13.38 -39.13 -9.99
CA ASP A 338 -14.21 -39.74 -11.03
C ASP A 338 -15.64 -39.87 -10.52
N THR A 339 -16.49 -38.93 -10.94
CA THR A 339 -17.87 -38.82 -10.47
C THR A 339 -18.69 -40.09 -10.77
N ALA A 340 -18.47 -40.74 -11.92
CA ALA A 340 -19.23 -41.92 -12.32
C ALA A 340 -18.83 -43.17 -11.51
N GLU A 341 -17.53 -43.37 -11.29
CA GLU A 341 -17.06 -44.43 -10.40
C GLU A 341 -17.45 -44.17 -8.94
N ALA A 342 -17.39 -42.91 -8.51
CA ALA A 342 -17.76 -42.51 -7.15
C ALA A 342 -19.26 -42.74 -6.87
N GLU A 343 -20.14 -42.48 -7.85
CA GLU A 343 -21.56 -42.83 -7.72
C GLU A 343 -21.78 -44.32 -7.46
N ASN A 344 -21.06 -45.18 -8.17
CA ASN A 344 -21.16 -46.63 -7.99
C ASN A 344 -20.65 -47.04 -6.61
N LEU A 345 -19.53 -46.44 -6.17
CA LEU A 345 -18.98 -46.65 -4.82
C LEU A 345 -19.98 -46.28 -3.72
N ILE A 346 -20.66 -45.14 -3.84
CA ILE A 346 -21.67 -44.69 -2.87
C ILE A 346 -22.84 -45.69 -2.82
N LYS A 347 -23.38 -46.09 -3.98
CA LYS A 347 -24.49 -47.06 -4.05
C LYS A 347 -24.11 -48.39 -3.41
N ASP A 348 -22.89 -48.86 -3.64
CA ASP A 348 -22.46 -50.17 -3.17
C ASP A 348 -22.16 -50.18 -1.67
N ARG A 349 -21.59 -49.11 -1.12
CA ARG A 349 -21.43 -48.96 0.34
C ARG A 349 -22.77 -48.79 1.05
N ALA A 350 -23.68 -48.02 0.48
CA ALA A 350 -25.03 -47.85 1.02
C ALA A 350 -25.78 -49.20 1.12
N LYS A 351 -25.66 -50.07 0.11
CA LYS A 351 -26.22 -51.44 0.17
C LYS A 351 -25.60 -52.31 1.26
N ARG A 352 -24.32 -52.11 1.58
CA ARG A 352 -23.59 -52.89 2.60
C ARG A 352 -23.69 -52.30 4.01
N GLY A 353 -24.22 -51.08 4.17
CA GLY A 353 -24.25 -50.36 5.44
C GLY A 353 -22.86 -49.91 5.92
N GLU A 354 -21.92 -49.70 4.99
CA GLU A 354 -20.56 -49.25 5.29
C GLU A 354 -20.47 -47.72 5.25
N GLU A 355 -19.83 -47.12 6.26
CA GLU A 355 -19.56 -45.68 6.29
C GLU A 355 -18.23 -45.33 5.60
N PHE A 356 -18.12 -44.09 5.11
CA PHE A 356 -16.85 -43.56 4.60
C PHE A 356 -15.94 -43.17 5.76
N VAL A 357 -14.69 -43.63 5.71
CA VAL A 357 -13.67 -43.27 6.70
C VAL A 357 -12.96 -42.01 6.24
N TYR A 358 -12.97 -40.98 7.10
CA TYR A 358 -12.29 -39.71 6.86
C TYR A 358 -11.13 -39.54 7.84
N VAL A 359 -9.93 -39.29 7.32
CA VAL A 359 -8.74 -38.95 8.10
C VAL A 359 -8.42 -37.48 7.85
N ASN A 360 -8.38 -36.67 8.91
CA ASN A 360 -8.24 -35.20 8.82
C ASN A 360 -9.28 -34.54 7.90
N GLY A 361 -10.47 -35.12 7.81
CA GLY A 361 -11.55 -34.66 6.94
C GLY A 361 -11.47 -35.13 5.48
N TRP A 362 -10.54 -36.03 5.12
CA TRP A 362 -10.40 -36.53 3.75
C TRP A 362 -10.54 -38.05 3.69
N CYS A 363 -11.28 -38.54 2.70
CA CYS A 363 -11.45 -39.96 2.43
C CYS A 363 -10.52 -40.37 1.27
N SER A 364 -9.73 -41.42 1.49
CA SER A 364 -8.81 -42.00 0.50
C SER A 364 -9.48 -42.95 -0.49
N ASP A 365 -10.75 -43.29 -0.25
CA ASP A 365 -11.45 -44.32 -1.02
C ASP A 365 -12.07 -43.77 -2.31
N TRP A 366 -12.09 -42.45 -2.49
CA TRP A 366 -12.65 -41.83 -3.67
C TRP A 366 -11.82 -42.16 -4.92
N PRO A 367 -12.45 -42.58 -6.03
CA PRO A 367 -11.75 -42.89 -7.25
C PRO A 367 -11.17 -41.62 -7.89
N GLU A 368 -9.86 -41.61 -8.14
CA GLU A 368 -9.18 -40.47 -8.76
C GLU A 368 -9.41 -40.44 -10.28
N ALA A 369 -9.88 -39.32 -10.81
CA ALA A 369 -9.99 -39.10 -12.25
C ALA A 369 -8.62 -38.76 -12.86
N LYS A 370 -8.32 -39.29 -14.04
CA LYS A 370 -7.11 -38.94 -14.80
C LYS A 370 -7.31 -37.65 -15.61
N ASP A 371 -7.63 -36.55 -14.93
CA ASP A 371 -7.89 -35.24 -15.53
C ASP A 371 -6.86 -34.20 -15.05
N ARG A 372 -5.87 -33.94 -15.91
CA ARG A 372 -4.77 -33.03 -15.61
C ARG A 372 -5.21 -31.56 -15.53
N GLU A 373 -6.24 -31.17 -16.27
CA GLU A 373 -6.73 -29.78 -16.28
C GLU A 373 -7.46 -29.49 -14.97
N ARG A 374 -8.40 -30.36 -14.57
CA ARG A 374 -9.07 -30.28 -13.26
C ARG A 374 -8.06 -30.33 -12.12
N GLU A 375 -7.06 -31.21 -12.18
CA GLU A 375 -6.00 -31.28 -11.18
C GLU A 375 -5.24 -29.95 -11.04
N ASN A 376 -4.89 -29.30 -12.15
CA ASN A 376 -4.19 -28.02 -12.12
C ASN A 376 -5.06 -26.88 -11.54
N VAL A 377 -6.36 -26.84 -11.87
CA VAL A 377 -7.29 -25.84 -11.33
C VAL A 377 -7.53 -26.09 -9.83
N LEU A 378 -7.71 -27.35 -9.42
CA LEU A 378 -7.86 -27.72 -8.01
C LEU A 378 -6.64 -27.36 -7.18
N LYS A 379 -5.41 -27.58 -7.69
CA LYS A 379 -4.17 -27.14 -7.03
C LYS A 379 -4.15 -25.62 -6.81
N GLN A 380 -4.45 -24.86 -7.86
CA GLN A 380 -4.52 -23.39 -7.76
C GLN A 380 -5.63 -22.94 -6.80
N PHE A 381 -6.77 -23.62 -6.78
CA PHE A 381 -7.87 -23.29 -5.87
C PHE A 381 -7.52 -23.62 -4.42
N ALA A 382 -6.88 -24.76 -4.18
CA ALA A 382 -6.37 -25.16 -2.88
C ALA A 382 -5.38 -24.11 -2.33
N GLU A 383 -4.45 -23.61 -3.14
CA GLU A 383 -3.52 -22.53 -2.73
C GLU A 383 -4.27 -21.26 -2.30
N VAL A 384 -5.31 -20.86 -3.04
CA VAL A 384 -6.15 -19.70 -2.69
C VAL A 384 -6.90 -19.94 -1.39
N LEU A 385 -7.48 -21.12 -1.17
CA LEU A 385 -8.19 -21.46 0.07
C LEU A 385 -7.24 -21.52 1.26
N LYS A 386 -6.11 -22.23 1.13
CA LYS A 386 -5.09 -22.37 2.18
C LYS A 386 -4.55 -21.01 2.63
N SER A 387 -4.22 -20.14 1.67
CA SER A 387 -3.79 -18.76 1.98
C SER A 387 -4.87 -17.92 2.66
N SER A 388 -6.16 -18.21 2.41
CA SER A 388 -7.29 -17.52 3.04
C SER A 388 -7.64 -18.05 4.43
N CYS A 389 -7.11 -19.22 4.82
CA CYS A 389 -7.35 -19.87 6.11
C CYS A 389 -6.26 -19.60 7.17
N ALA A 390 -5.19 -18.88 6.82
CA ALA A 390 -4.08 -18.64 7.74
C ALA A 390 -4.56 -17.97 9.05
N LYS A 391 -4.24 -18.57 10.22
CA LYS A 391 -4.74 -18.11 11.54
C LYS A 391 -4.52 -16.62 11.81
N GLU A 392 -3.37 -16.09 11.42
CA GLU A 392 -3.00 -14.68 11.62
C GLU A 392 -3.70 -13.73 10.64
N ASN A 393 -4.30 -14.24 9.56
CA ASN A 393 -4.81 -13.44 8.43
C ASN A 393 -6.02 -14.12 7.76
N CYS A 394 -6.94 -14.67 8.54
CA CYS A 394 -8.08 -15.42 7.97
C CYS A 394 -9.00 -14.48 7.18
N THR A 395 -9.11 -14.71 5.87
CA THR A 395 -9.96 -13.95 4.95
C THR A 395 -11.15 -14.75 4.43
N LEU A 396 -11.23 -16.05 4.75
CA LEU A 396 -12.34 -16.91 4.37
C LEU A 396 -13.52 -16.76 5.36
N SER A 397 -14.58 -16.04 4.95
CA SER A 397 -15.79 -15.89 5.76
C SER A 397 -16.66 -17.15 5.74
N CYS A 398 -17.43 -17.38 6.82
CA CYS A 398 -18.45 -18.43 6.85
C CYS A 398 -19.46 -18.26 5.71
N THR A 399 -19.90 -17.03 5.44
CA THR A 399 -20.87 -16.74 4.37
C THR A 399 -20.34 -17.11 2.97
N LEU A 400 -19.04 -16.91 2.72
CA LEU A 400 -18.41 -17.34 1.47
C LEU A 400 -18.28 -18.86 1.38
N TRP A 401 -17.96 -19.52 2.49
CA TRP A 401 -17.93 -20.97 2.56
C TRP A 401 -19.32 -21.60 2.36
N ASP A 402 -20.34 -21.05 3.02
CA ASP A 402 -21.74 -21.47 2.85
C ASP A 402 -22.20 -21.31 1.41
N TRP A 403 -21.86 -20.18 0.78
CA TRP A 403 -22.12 -19.98 -0.64
C TRP A 403 -21.43 -21.02 -1.52
N LEU A 404 -20.17 -21.35 -1.24
CA LEU A 404 -19.42 -22.35 -2.02
C LEU A 404 -20.05 -23.75 -1.87
N ARG A 405 -20.50 -24.10 -0.67
CA ARG A 405 -21.24 -25.35 -0.42
C ARG A 405 -22.51 -25.39 -1.24
N ASP A 406 -23.34 -24.36 -1.13
CA ASP A 406 -24.62 -24.30 -1.84
C ASP A 406 -24.41 -24.30 -3.37
N TYR A 407 -23.39 -23.58 -3.86
CA TYR A 407 -22.99 -23.63 -5.27
C TYR A 407 -22.55 -25.04 -5.70
N THR A 408 -21.80 -25.74 -4.86
CA THR A 408 -21.36 -27.11 -5.17
C THR A 408 -22.55 -28.06 -5.22
N GLU A 409 -23.48 -27.96 -4.27
CA GLU A 409 -24.71 -28.75 -4.24
C GLU A 409 -25.61 -28.49 -5.45
N GLU A 410 -25.77 -27.23 -5.87
CA GLU A 410 -26.60 -26.86 -7.04
C GLU A 410 -25.99 -27.29 -8.38
N ASN A 411 -24.67 -27.49 -8.46
CA ASN A 411 -23.95 -27.74 -9.73
C ASN A 411 -23.29 -29.13 -9.79
N LEU A 412 -23.41 -29.94 -8.74
CA LEU A 412 -22.95 -31.33 -8.74
C LEU A 412 -24.13 -32.28 -8.95
N GLU A 413 -24.18 -32.89 -10.13
CA GLU A 413 -25.18 -33.91 -10.43
C GLU A 413 -24.68 -35.30 -10.06
N LEU A 414 -25.38 -35.96 -9.13
CA LEU A 414 -25.20 -37.37 -8.79
C LEU A 414 -26.54 -38.12 -8.99
N PRO A 415 -27.07 -38.19 -10.23
CA PRO A 415 -28.41 -38.71 -10.51
C PRO A 415 -28.65 -40.14 -10.00
N GLY A 416 -27.59 -40.93 -9.87
CA GLY A 416 -27.67 -42.29 -9.34
C GLY A 416 -27.75 -42.40 -7.81
N VAL A 417 -27.51 -41.32 -7.06
CA VAL A 417 -27.42 -41.36 -5.59
C VAL A 417 -28.62 -40.64 -4.96
N PRO A 418 -29.48 -41.35 -4.22
CA PRO A 418 -30.56 -40.71 -3.48
C PRO A 418 -30.03 -39.67 -2.48
N GLY A 419 -30.63 -38.48 -2.44
CA GLY A 419 -30.18 -37.36 -1.59
C GLY A 419 -30.06 -37.70 -0.10
N ILE A 420 -30.92 -38.60 0.41
CA ILE A 420 -30.85 -39.08 1.80
C ILE A 420 -29.49 -39.66 2.18
N TYR A 421 -28.77 -40.29 1.25
CA TYR A 421 -27.43 -40.84 1.51
C TYR A 421 -26.37 -39.75 1.57
N LEU A 422 -26.51 -38.70 0.75
CA LEU A 422 -25.62 -37.54 0.78
C LEU A 422 -25.79 -36.76 2.09
N ASP A 423 -27.03 -36.64 2.58
CA ASP A 423 -27.36 -36.02 3.85
C ASP A 423 -26.78 -36.80 5.04
N GLN A 424 -26.98 -38.12 5.07
CA GLN A 424 -26.46 -38.99 6.12
C GLN A 424 -24.93 -38.91 6.25
N CYS A 425 -24.23 -38.83 5.12
CA CYS A 425 -22.77 -38.71 5.11
C CYS A 425 -22.27 -37.26 5.27
N CYS A 426 -23.16 -36.28 5.43
CA CYS A 426 -22.82 -34.86 5.43
C CYS A 426 -21.93 -34.46 4.23
N PHE A 427 -22.18 -35.04 3.06
CA PHE A 427 -21.28 -35.01 1.90
C PHE A 427 -20.88 -33.58 1.52
N PHE A 428 -21.85 -32.68 1.37
CA PHE A 428 -21.60 -31.29 1.00
C PHE A 428 -21.01 -30.44 2.13
N LYS A 429 -21.04 -30.91 3.39
CA LYS A 429 -20.33 -30.20 4.48
C LYS A 429 -18.82 -30.40 4.42
N ASN A 430 -18.36 -31.44 3.72
CA ASN A 430 -16.95 -31.77 3.58
C ASN A 430 -16.32 -31.01 2.40
N PRO A 431 -15.16 -30.33 2.56
CA PRO A 431 -14.48 -29.62 1.47
C PRO A 431 -14.14 -30.50 0.26
N GLN A 432 -13.94 -31.81 0.46
CA GLN A 432 -13.59 -32.75 -0.61
C GLN A 432 -14.68 -32.88 -1.68
N CYS A 433 -15.95 -32.52 -1.40
CA CYS A 433 -17.02 -32.53 -2.39
C CYS A 433 -16.73 -31.65 -3.62
N ILE A 434 -15.93 -30.58 -3.45
CA ILE A 434 -15.50 -29.68 -4.52
C ILE A 434 -14.68 -30.42 -5.59
N CYS A 435 -13.97 -31.49 -5.19
CA CYS A 435 -13.16 -32.29 -6.10
C CYS A 435 -13.98 -33.06 -7.15
N PHE A 436 -15.31 -33.15 -6.98
CA PHE A 436 -16.23 -33.77 -7.93
C PHE A 436 -16.69 -32.82 -9.04
N LEU A 437 -16.50 -31.51 -8.87
CA LEU A 437 -16.92 -30.53 -9.85
C LEU A 437 -16.16 -30.69 -11.17
N ASP A 438 -16.85 -30.39 -12.26
CA ASP A 438 -16.24 -30.33 -13.59
C ASP A 438 -15.29 -29.12 -13.73
N LEU A 439 -14.55 -29.08 -14.83
CA LEU A 439 -13.58 -28.02 -15.09
C LEU A 439 -14.23 -26.63 -15.13
N LYS A 440 -15.40 -26.48 -15.75
CA LYS A 440 -16.08 -25.20 -15.93
C LYS A 440 -16.48 -24.59 -14.59
N HIS A 441 -17.03 -25.40 -13.68
CA HIS A 441 -17.41 -24.97 -12.34
C HIS A 441 -16.18 -24.67 -11.48
N LEU A 442 -15.12 -25.47 -11.58
CA LEU A 442 -13.85 -25.22 -10.89
C LEU A 442 -13.19 -23.89 -11.32
N GLU A 443 -13.17 -23.60 -12.63
CA GLU A 443 -12.66 -22.34 -13.16
C GLU A 443 -13.49 -21.15 -12.69
N HIS A 444 -14.82 -21.30 -12.64
CA HIS A 444 -15.73 -20.28 -12.15
C HIS A 444 -15.45 -19.92 -10.69
N ILE A 445 -15.42 -20.93 -9.79
CA ILE A 445 -15.19 -20.69 -8.36
C ILE A 445 -13.79 -20.16 -8.11
N LEU A 446 -12.76 -20.63 -8.82
CA LEU A 446 -11.40 -20.12 -8.71
C LEU A 446 -11.34 -18.64 -9.08
N LYS A 447 -11.96 -18.26 -10.19
CA LYS A 447 -12.05 -16.86 -10.62
C LYS A 447 -12.82 -16.01 -9.61
N TYR A 448 -13.90 -16.54 -9.03
CA TYR A 448 -14.69 -15.83 -8.03
C TYR A 448 -13.90 -15.59 -6.74
N PHE A 449 -13.26 -16.63 -6.20
CA PHE A 449 -12.48 -16.53 -4.96
C PHE A 449 -11.28 -15.59 -5.10
N ARG A 450 -10.50 -15.71 -6.19
CA ARG A 450 -9.37 -14.79 -6.46
C ARG A 450 -9.80 -13.33 -6.40
N GLN A 451 -11.00 -13.01 -6.89
CA GLN A 451 -11.51 -11.64 -6.87
C GLN A 451 -11.88 -11.11 -5.48
N LEU A 452 -12.18 -11.99 -4.53
CA LEU A 452 -12.65 -11.63 -3.19
C LEU A 452 -11.57 -11.72 -2.13
N THR A 453 -10.57 -12.58 -2.32
CA THR A 453 -9.56 -12.86 -1.30
C THR A 453 -8.22 -12.18 -1.59
N THR A 454 -7.96 -11.68 -2.81
CA THR A 454 -6.69 -11.02 -3.16
C THR A 454 -6.75 -9.49 -3.24
N ASP A 455 -5.93 -8.79 -2.44
CA ASP A 455 -5.68 -7.36 -2.59
C ASP A 455 -4.20 -7.16 -2.92
N VAL A 456 -3.92 -6.72 -4.15
CA VAL A 456 -2.55 -6.51 -4.65
C VAL A 456 -1.74 -5.59 -3.74
N ARG A 457 -2.37 -4.63 -3.07
CA ARG A 457 -1.67 -3.70 -2.16
C ARG A 457 -1.05 -4.42 -0.96
N ALA A 458 -1.71 -5.47 -0.48
CA ALA A 458 -1.29 -6.22 0.70
C ALA A 458 0.03 -6.98 0.50
N SER A 459 0.38 -7.33 -0.73
CA SER A 459 1.67 -7.95 -1.07
C SER A 459 2.66 -6.95 -1.64
N LEU A 460 2.21 -6.04 -2.51
CA LEU A 460 3.07 -5.11 -3.24
C LEU A 460 3.71 -4.07 -2.32
N VAL A 461 2.94 -3.45 -1.41
CA VAL A 461 3.49 -2.39 -0.55
C VAL A 461 4.54 -2.93 0.41
N PRO A 462 4.30 -4.03 1.16
CA PRO A 462 5.35 -4.62 1.98
C PRO A 462 6.58 -5.07 1.19
N LYS A 463 6.40 -5.61 -0.03
CA LYS A 463 7.52 -6.00 -0.90
C LYS A 463 8.45 -4.81 -1.20
N VAL A 464 7.88 -3.69 -1.68
CA VAL A 464 8.65 -2.47 -1.96
C VAL A 464 9.35 -1.99 -0.69
N VAL A 465 8.62 -1.89 0.42
CA VAL A 465 9.19 -1.36 1.66
C VAL A 465 10.28 -2.28 2.24
N ASN A 466 10.14 -3.60 2.13
CA ASN A 466 11.15 -4.55 2.57
C ASN A 466 12.44 -4.39 1.77
N GLN A 467 12.35 -4.20 0.46
CA GLN A 467 13.52 -3.93 -0.38
C GLN A 467 14.23 -2.63 0.05
N PHE A 468 13.47 -1.56 0.31
CA PHE A 468 14.04 -0.31 0.85
C PHE A 468 14.68 -0.50 2.24
N TRP A 469 14.05 -1.30 3.10
CA TRP A 469 14.56 -1.62 4.43
C TRP A 469 15.85 -2.46 4.37
N GLU A 470 15.91 -3.45 3.48
CA GLU A 470 17.12 -4.26 3.27
C GLU A 470 18.27 -3.38 2.77
N ASN A 471 17.99 -2.46 1.83
CA ASN A 471 18.98 -1.51 1.31
C ASN A 471 19.45 -0.48 2.35
N SER A 472 18.71 -0.28 3.45
CA SER A 472 19.13 0.62 4.53
C SER A 472 19.93 -0.07 5.64
N GLN A 473 20.11 -1.39 5.56
CA GLN A 473 20.91 -2.13 6.54
C GLN A 473 22.39 -1.92 6.29
N VAL A 474 23.11 -1.64 7.38
CA VAL A 474 24.56 -1.41 7.39
C VAL A 474 25.22 -2.52 8.20
N LYS A 475 26.33 -3.06 7.68
CA LYS A 475 27.06 -4.16 8.32
C LYS A 475 28.16 -3.67 9.25
N GLU A 476 28.69 -2.49 8.94
CA GLU A 476 29.82 -1.88 9.60
C GLU A 476 29.39 -1.23 10.91
N ARG A 477 30.13 -1.57 11.96
CA ARG A 477 30.10 -0.85 13.22
C ARG A 477 31.01 0.38 13.14
N ILE A 478 30.54 1.51 13.67
CA ILE A 478 31.34 2.73 13.83
C ILE A 478 31.15 3.22 15.27
N ASP A 479 32.23 3.32 16.02
CA ASP A 479 32.24 3.83 17.39
C ASP A 479 32.97 5.18 17.45
N LEU A 480 32.94 5.85 18.61
CA LEU A 480 33.55 7.16 18.79
C LEU A 480 34.66 7.13 19.84
N GLU A 481 35.74 7.85 19.56
CA GLU A 481 36.82 8.10 20.53
C GLU A 481 36.56 9.35 21.36
N GLY A 482 36.45 9.16 22.68
CA GLY A 482 36.35 10.23 23.67
C GLY A 482 35.13 11.13 23.51
N VAL A 483 35.04 12.16 24.35
CA VAL A 483 34.01 13.23 24.28
C VAL A 483 34.56 14.56 23.74
N ALA A 484 35.84 14.60 23.38
CA ALA A 484 36.53 15.80 22.91
C ALA A 484 37.03 15.69 21.47
N THR A 485 37.53 14.52 21.06
CA THR A 485 38.12 14.30 19.73
C THR A 485 37.13 13.74 18.71
N TYR A 486 36.17 12.91 19.15
CA TYR A 486 35.12 12.30 18.31
C TYR A 486 35.65 11.56 17.08
N ASN A 487 36.88 11.02 17.15
CA ASN A 487 37.42 10.24 16.04
C ASN A 487 36.53 9.03 15.77
N LEU A 488 36.32 8.72 14.49
CA LEU A 488 35.51 7.57 14.10
C LEU A 488 36.38 6.32 14.19
N LEU A 489 35.93 5.37 15.01
CA LEU A 489 36.57 4.08 15.21
C LEU A 489 35.83 3.05 14.35
N LEU A 490 36.51 2.56 13.32
CA LEU A 490 35.94 1.63 12.35
C LEU A 490 35.97 0.20 12.88
N ASP A 491 35.10 -0.62 12.32
CA ASP A 491 34.96 -2.03 12.65
C ASP A 491 36.27 -2.81 12.52
N LYS A 492 36.72 -3.45 13.61
CA LYS A 492 37.92 -4.31 13.64
C LYS A 492 37.88 -5.41 12.58
N ARG A 493 36.69 -5.92 12.27
CA ARG A 493 36.45 -6.99 11.30
C ARG A 493 36.79 -6.57 9.86
N LEU A 494 37.05 -5.29 9.59
CA LEU A 494 37.61 -4.88 8.29
C LEU A 494 39.05 -5.37 8.07
N LEU A 495 39.76 -5.70 9.16
CA LEU A 495 41.13 -6.24 9.13
C LEU A 495 41.22 -7.75 9.41
N TYR A 496 40.10 -8.41 9.70
CA TYR A 496 40.00 -9.86 9.81
C TYR A 496 39.16 -10.35 8.63
N GLU A 497 39.54 -11.40 7.90
CA GLU A 497 38.79 -11.84 6.72
C GLU A 497 37.35 -12.35 7.02
N GLU A 498 36.90 -12.29 8.28
CA GLU A 498 35.59 -12.69 8.80
C GLU A 498 34.41 -11.95 8.15
N GLU A 499 33.34 -12.67 7.83
CA GLU A 499 32.10 -12.07 7.31
C GLU A 499 31.48 -11.07 8.28
N LEU A 500 31.04 -9.93 7.74
CA LEU A 500 30.36 -8.89 8.53
C LEU A 500 28.87 -9.23 8.62
N GLU A 501 28.41 -9.59 9.81
CA GLU A 501 26.98 -9.62 10.11
C GLU A 501 26.41 -8.20 10.19
N SER A 502 25.17 -8.03 9.74
CA SER A 502 24.46 -6.74 9.74
C SER A 502 24.23 -6.20 11.16
N ASP A 503 24.65 -4.96 11.43
CA ASP A 503 24.34 -4.29 12.69
C ASP A 503 22.90 -3.76 12.65
N LYS A 504 22.02 -4.50 13.33
CA LYS A 504 20.59 -4.20 13.39
C LYS A 504 20.24 -3.04 14.33
N ILE A 505 21.09 -2.73 15.30
CA ILE A 505 20.76 -1.78 16.38
C ILE A 505 21.43 -0.43 16.14
N GLY A 506 22.64 -0.39 15.58
CA GLY A 506 23.35 0.86 15.33
C GLY A 506 23.79 1.57 16.60
N THR A 507 24.09 0.83 17.67
CA THR A 507 24.59 1.40 18.93
C THR A 507 25.98 1.99 18.73
N VAL A 508 26.22 3.16 19.33
CA VAL A 508 27.53 3.81 19.32
C VAL A 508 28.17 3.69 20.69
N GLU A 509 29.27 2.93 20.78
CA GLU A 509 30.10 2.92 21.99
C GLU A 509 31.09 4.08 21.98
N HIS A 510 31.40 4.58 23.18
CA HIS A 510 32.40 5.62 23.39
C HIS A 510 33.61 5.02 24.11
N TYR A 511 34.76 5.06 23.44
CA TYR A 511 35.99 4.53 24.00
C TYR A 511 36.91 5.67 24.46
N LYS A 512 37.59 5.48 25.59
CA LYS A 512 38.51 6.48 26.14
C LYS A 512 39.76 6.69 25.27
N SER A 513 40.13 5.69 24.48
CA SER A 513 41.28 5.72 23.59
C SER A 513 41.16 4.65 22.49
N THR A 514 42.02 4.76 21.48
CA THR A 514 42.26 3.75 20.43
C THR A 514 42.88 2.43 20.92
N GLY A 515 43.16 2.27 22.23
CA GLY A 515 43.70 1.02 22.81
C GLY A 515 42.84 -0.21 22.58
N ILE A 516 41.58 -0.03 22.16
CA ILE A 516 40.74 -1.13 21.68
C ILE A 516 41.38 -1.90 20.52
N PHE A 517 42.28 -1.32 19.72
CA PHE A 517 42.87 -1.99 18.57
C PHE A 517 44.21 -2.69 18.84
N GLU A 518 44.70 -2.69 20.08
CA GLU A 518 46.01 -3.26 20.44
C GLU A 518 46.11 -4.77 20.18
N ASP A 519 44.98 -5.48 20.25
CA ASP A 519 44.87 -6.91 19.98
C ASP A 519 44.68 -7.24 18.49
N VAL A 520 44.56 -6.22 17.62
CA VAL A 520 44.23 -6.43 16.22
C VAL A 520 45.43 -6.93 15.42
N MET A 521 45.27 -8.09 14.78
CA MET A 521 46.27 -8.68 13.88
C MET A 521 45.79 -8.61 12.42
N PRO A 522 46.23 -7.62 11.63
CA PRO A 522 45.71 -7.39 10.28
C PRO A 522 45.97 -8.57 9.35
N LYS A 523 44.92 -9.05 8.67
CA LYS A 523 44.97 -10.13 7.68
C LYS A 523 44.24 -9.73 6.40
N GLY A 524 44.80 -10.13 5.26
CA GLY A 524 44.17 -9.92 3.95
C GLY A 524 44.13 -8.47 3.47
N ASP A 525 43.31 -8.25 2.44
CA ASP A 525 43.12 -6.96 1.76
C ASP A 525 41.64 -6.52 1.74
N LYS A 526 40.82 -7.11 2.61
CA LYS A 526 39.37 -6.89 2.68
C LYS A 526 38.99 -5.41 2.80
N ILE A 527 39.73 -4.65 3.63
CA ILE A 527 39.54 -3.21 3.77
C ILE A 527 39.79 -2.43 2.48
N VAL A 528 40.71 -2.89 1.60
CA VAL A 528 40.96 -2.26 0.29
C VAL A 528 39.75 -2.46 -0.60
N SER A 529 39.25 -3.69 -0.69
CA SER A 529 38.02 -4.00 -1.43
C SER A 529 36.84 -3.21 -0.89
N TRP A 530 36.71 -3.08 0.43
CA TRP A 530 35.67 -2.30 1.10
C TRP A 530 35.76 -0.78 0.82
N ILE A 531 36.96 -0.20 0.81
CA ILE A 531 37.19 1.22 0.46
C ILE A 531 36.84 1.48 -1.01
N LEU A 532 37.13 0.52 -1.90
CA LEU A 532 36.88 0.63 -3.33
C LEU A 532 35.41 0.43 -3.69
N ASP A 533 34.69 -0.36 -2.89
CA ASP A 533 33.23 -0.46 -2.90
C ASP A 533 32.57 0.78 -2.25
N CYS A 534 32.91 1.97 -2.76
CA CYS A 534 32.36 3.24 -2.30
C CYS A 534 31.25 3.71 -3.27
N PRO A 535 30.01 3.87 -2.81
CA PRO A 535 28.95 4.41 -3.64
C PRO A 535 29.23 5.89 -3.96
N GLU A 536 28.57 6.40 -5.01
CA GLU A 536 28.60 7.81 -5.35
C GLU A 536 27.95 8.66 -4.26
N ILE A 537 28.54 9.84 -3.99
CA ILE A 537 28.04 10.76 -2.97
C ILE A 537 27.04 11.72 -3.63
N ASP A 538 25.75 11.43 -3.46
CA ASP A 538 24.66 12.31 -3.89
C ASP A 538 24.39 13.39 -2.83
N ARG A 539 24.58 14.66 -3.20
CA ARG A 539 24.36 15.82 -2.32
C ARG A 539 22.91 15.94 -1.86
N GLU A 540 21.96 15.64 -2.73
CA GLU A 540 20.53 15.70 -2.41
C GLU A 540 20.17 14.62 -1.39
N PHE A 541 20.65 13.39 -1.60
CA PHE A 541 20.47 12.30 -0.64
C PHE A 541 21.09 12.64 0.74
N VAL A 542 22.29 13.22 0.78
CA VAL A 542 22.95 13.65 2.02
C VAL A 542 22.09 14.67 2.78
N SER A 543 21.58 15.69 2.08
CA SER A 543 20.67 16.69 2.67
C SER A 543 19.39 16.04 3.20
N GLN A 544 18.76 15.18 2.39
CA GLN A 544 17.53 14.50 2.77
C GLN A 544 17.73 13.55 3.97
N MET A 545 18.84 12.84 4.05
CA MET A 545 19.15 11.96 5.18
C MET A 545 19.42 12.75 6.46
N ALA A 546 20.20 13.84 6.37
CA ALA A 546 20.48 14.74 7.51
C ALA A 546 19.18 15.28 8.13
N ASN A 547 18.25 15.69 7.27
CA ASN A 547 16.94 16.19 7.69
C ASN A 547 15.93 15.07 7.99
N GLY A 548 16.27 13.80 7.75
CA GLY A 548 15.41 12.64 7.99
C GLY A 548 14.20 12.55 7.05
N VAL A 549 14.32 13.09 5.84
CA VAL A 549 13.22 13.19 4.86
C VAL A 549 13.39 12.32 3.61
N HIS A 550 14.48 11.56 3.50
CA HIS A 550 14.82 10.72 2.33
C HIS A 550 13.68 9.79 1.87
N ASN A 551 12.93 9.20 2.81
CA ASN A 551 11.80 8.31 2.50
C ASN A 551 10.42 8.99 2.60
N SER A 552 10.34 10.32 2.79
CA SER A 552 9.05 10.99 3.08
C SER A 552 8.00 10.78 1.98
N LYS A 553 8.41 10.79 0.71
CA LYS A 553 7.46 10.60 -0.41
C LYS A 553 6.84 9.20 -0.37
N LEU A 554 7.66 8.18 -0.14
CA LEU A 554 7.22 6.80 -0.04
C LEU A 554 6.37 6.58 1.22
N TRP A 555 6.78 7.17 2.34
CA TRP A 555 6.05 7.13 3.60
C TRP A 555 4.65 7.75 3.48
N LEU A 556 4.54 8.95 2.87
CA LEU A 556 3.25 9.62 2.67
C LEU A 556 2.37 8.90 1.64
N ALA A 557 2.97 8.24 0.64
CA ALA A 557 2.25 7.37 -0.27
C ALA A 557 1.67 6.14 0.45
N ALA A 558 2.44 5.51 1.35
CA ALA A 558 1.95 4.42 2.18
C ALA A 558 0.82 4.85 3.13
N LEU A 559 0.95 6.03 3.77
CA LEU A 559 -0.09 6.62 4.60
C LEU A 559 -1.42 6.78 3.85
N ARG A 560 -1.35 7.30 2.62
CA ARG A 560 -2.51 7.43 1.74
C ARG A 560 -3.21 6.11 1.50
N ILE A 561 -2.43 5.07 1.19
CA ILE A 561 -2.97 3.74 0.95
C ILE A 561 -3.63 3.19 2.21
N VAL A 562 -3.02 3.34 3.38
CA VAL A 562 -3.58 2.89 4.67
C VAL A 562 -4.89 3.63 4.98
N ARG A 563 -4.94 4.96 4.83
CA ARG A 563 -6.17 5.74 5.03
C ARG A 563 -7.27 5.37 4.03
N CYS A 564 -6.91 4.99 2.80
CA CYS A 564 -7.87 4.43 1.83
C CYS A 564 -8.49 3.13 2.33
N VAL A 565 -7.67 2.25 2.91
CA VAL A 565 -8.12 0.96 3.44
C VAL A 565 -9.07 1.18 4.62
N ILE A 566 -8.73 2.07 5.56
CA ILE A 566 -9.59 2.43 6.70
C ILE A 566 -10.94 2.99 6.25
N ARG A 567 -10.97 3.97 5.33
CA ARG A 567 -12.24 4.53 4.84
C ARG A 567 -13.11 3.50 4.13
N LYS A 568 -12.48 2.56 3.40
CA LYS A 568 -13.21 1.44 2.79
C LYS A 568 -13.78 0.50 3.85
N LYS A 569 -13.04 0.23 4.94
CA LYS A 569 -13.51 -0.56 6.09
C LYS A 569 -14.82 0.03 6.60
N GLU A 570 -14.84 1.30 6.96
CA GLU A 570 -16.04 2.01 7.44
C GLU A 570 -17.22 1.87 6.47
N SER A 571 -16.99 2.18 5.18
CA SER A 571 -18.01 2.02 4.14
C SER A 571 -18.55 0.59 4.01
N TYR A 572 -17.70 -0.43 4.20
CA TYR A 572 -18.12 -1.82 4.12
C TYR A 572 -18.95 -2.24 5.34
N TYR A 573 -18.56 -1.81 6.55
CA TYR A 573 -19.34 -2.06 7.75
C TYR A 573 -20.70 -1.36 7.71
N ASP A 574 -20.77 -0.13 7.21
CA ASP A 574 -22.04 0.58 7.03
C ASP A 574 -22.96 -0.13 6.05
N LYS A 575 -22.42 -0.60 4.91
CA LYS A 575 -23.17 -1.39 3.93
C LYS A 575 -23.66 -2.70 4.52
N ARG A 576 -22.81 -3.41 5.25
CA ARG A 576 -23.18 -4.68 5.90
C ARG A 576 -24.28 -4.47 6.93
N ARG A 577 -24.20 -3.41 7.74
CA ARG A 577 -25.25 -3.05 8.70
C ARG A 577 -26.59 -2.82 7.99
N LYS A 578 -26.60 -2.01 6.93
CA LYS A 578 -27.81 -1.78 6.11
C LYS A 578 -28.37 -3.08 5.52
N MET A 579 -27.50 -4.00 5.08
CA MET A 579 -27.91 -5.31 4.58
C MET A 579 -28.55 -6.18 5.66
N LEU A 580 -27.99 -6.23 6.86
CA LEU A 580 -28.56 -6.96 7.99
C LEU A 580 -29.93 -6.41 8.41
N THR A 581 -30.05 -5.08 8.50
CA THR A 581 -31.35 -4.44 8.79
C THR A 581 -32.37 -4.79 7.70
N TYR A 582 -31.97 -4.71 6.42
CA TYR A 582 -32.86 -5.07 5.32
C TYR A 582 -33.27 -6.55 5.37
N GLU A 583 -32.34 -7.47 5.63
CA GLU A 583 -32.64 -8.90 5.76
C GLU A 583 -33.64 -9.17 6.90
N LYS A 584 -33.45 -8.53 8.05
CA LYS A 584 -34.38 -8.60 9.18
C LYS A 584 -35.78 -8.14 8.76
N MET A 585 -35.89 -6.97 8.15
CA MET A 585 -37.17 -6.40 7.71
C MET A 585 -37.83 -7.21 6.58
N LEU A 586 -37.03 -7.81 5.69
CA LEU A 586 -37.53 -8.75 4.68
C LEU A 586 -38.15 -10.00 5.33
N GLY A 587 -37.52 -10.54 6.38
CA GLY A 587 -38.09 -11.63 7.18
C GLY A 587 -39.39 -11.24 7.90
N GLU A 588 -39.52 -10.00 8.35
CA GLU A 588 -40.77 -9.49 8.92
C GLU A 588 -41.89 -9.43 7.86
N ALA A 589 -41.58 -9.01 6.64
CA ALA A 589 -42.53 -8.99 5.51
C ALA A 589 -42.96 -10.41 5.09
N GLU A 590 -42.02 -11.36 5.03
CA GLU A 590 -42.32 -12.78 4.79
C GLU A 590 -43.24 -13.35 5.89
N THR A 591 -42.92 -13.07 7.15
CA THR A 591 -43.74 -13.52 8.30
C THR A 591 -45.18 -13.00 8.23
N ILE A 592 -45.38 -11.77 7.76
CA ILE A 592 -46.71 -11.20 7.55
C ILE A 592 -47.47 -11.99 6.47
N CYS A 593 -46.81 -12.34 5.36
CA CYS A 593 -47.41 -13.14 4.30
C CYS A 593 -47.74 -14.56 4.77
N ASP A 594 -46.82 -15.21 5.50
CA ASP A 594 -46.99 -16.56 6.04
C ASP A 594 -48.13 -16.64 7.07
N ARG A 595 -48.35 -15.57 7.84
CA ARG A 595 -49.49 -15.45 8.74
C ARG A 595 -50.83 -15.43 8.01
N GLU A 596 -50.89 -14.81 6.84
CA GLU A 596 -52.08 -14.85 6.00
C GLU A 596 -52.26 -16.24 5.37
N ASP A 597 -51.17 -16.96 5.09
CA ASP A 597 -51.23 -18.34 4.61
C ASP A 597 -51.75 -19.36 5.62
N THR A 598 -51.37 -19.15 6.88
CA THR A 598 -51.72 -20.03 7.99
C THR A 598 -53.01 -19.62 8.72
N ARG A 599 -53.70 -18.57 8.25
CA ARG A 599 -54.92 -18.05 8.88
C ARG A 599 -56.07 -19.06 8.76
N LYS A 600 -56.57 -19.54 9.91
CA LYS A 600 -57.65 -20.55 9.99
C LYS A 600 -58.97 -20.09 9.38
N ASN A 601 -59.30 -18.80 9.49
CA ASN A 601 -60.54 -18.25 8.96
C ASN A 601 -60.30 -17.65 7.57
N VAL A 602 -60.69 -18.38 6.52
CA VAL A 602 -60.52 -18.00 5.12
C VAL A 602 -61.21 -16.68 4.80
N ASN A 603 -62.35 -16.38 5.44
CA ASN A 603 -63.11 -15.15 5.21
C ASN A 603 -62.45 -13.90 5.79
N GLN A 604 -61.43 -14.06 6.64
CA GLN A 604 -60.65 -12.95 7.22
C GLN A 604 -59.26 -12.82 6.58
N ARG A 605 -58.96 -13.58 5.53
CA ARG A 605 -57.65 -13.55 4.87
C ARG A 605 -57.53 -12.30 4.01
N SER A 606 -56.51 -11.50 4.25
CA SER A 606 -56.17 -10.36 3.40
C SER A 606 -55.25 -10.81 2.27
N THR A 607 -55.20 -10.05 1.17
CA THR A 607 -54.09 -10.18 0.21
C THR A 607 -52.78 -9.79 0.88
N TYR A 608 -51.64 -10.33 0.44
CA TYR A 608 -50.34 -9.98 1.01
C TYR A 608 -50.06 -8.49 0.89
N GLU A 609 -50.41 -7.91 -0.27
CA GLU A 609 -50.32 -6.47 -0.50
C GLU A 609 -51.10 -5.69 0.57
N SER A 610 -52.36 -6.07 0.84
CA SER A 610 -53.20 -5.38 1.83
C SER A 610 -52.62 -5.51 3.24
N ALA A 611 -52.13 -6.70 3.61
CA ALA A 611 -51.54 -6.93 4.93
C ALA A 611 -50.24 -6.13 5.14
N LEU A 612 -49.36 -6.09 4.13
CA LEU A 612 -48.13 -5.30 4.15
C LEU A 612 -48.43 -3.80 4.16
N ARG A 613 -49.39 -3.35 3.37
CA ARG A 613 -49.81 -1.93 3.31
C ARG A 613 -50.37 -1.46 4.65
N MET A 614 -51.26 -2.23 5.29
CA MET A 614 -51.76 -1.89 6.63
C MET A 614 -50.61 -1.79 7.64
N LYS A 615 -49.63 -2.71 7.58
CA LYS A 615 -48.47 -2.63 8.46
C LYS A 615 -47.64 -1.38 8.21
N CYS A 616 -47.47 -0.95 6.96
CA CYS A 616 -46.79 0.29 6.63
C CYS A 616 -47.56 1.51 7.18
N GLU A 617 -48.89 1.55 7.01
CA GLU A 617 -49.75 2.62 7.53
C GLU A 617 -49.63 2.79 9.06
N ASP A 618 -49.55 1.69 9.81
CA ASP A 618 -49.30 1.69 11.27
C ASP A 618 -47.93 2.25 11.68
N LEU A 619 -46.99 2.28 10.74
CA LEU A 619 -45.60 2.72 10.96
C LEU A 619 -45.36 4.14 10.46
N VAL A 620 -46.29 4.74 9.70
CA VAL A 620 -46.16 6.11 9.18
C VAL A 620 -45.93 7.10 10.31
N GLY A 621 -44.92 7.96 10.14
CA GLY A 621 -44.56 9.00 11.10
C GLY A 621 -43.56 8.58 12.19
N LYS A 622 -43.22 7.29 12.30
CA LYS A 622 -42.05 6.85 13.07
C LYS A 622 -40.78 7.10 12.27
N GLN A 623 -39.71 7.51 12.94
CA GLN A 623 -38.47 7.97 12.32
C GLN A 623 -37.26 7.06 12.61
N ASP A 624 -37.48 5.91 13.24
CA ASP A 624 -36.41 4.95 13.50
C ASP A 624 -35.94 4.24 12.21
N ASP A 625 -34.68 3.82 12.20
CA ASP A 625 -34.03 3.23 11.03
C ASP A 625 -34.67 1.91 10.59
N ASP A 626 -35.17 1.11 11.53
CA ASP A 626 -35.85 -0.16 11.26
C ASP A 626 -37.16 0.10 10.52
N THR A 627 -37.97 1.04 10.99
CA THR A 627 -39.20 1.47 10.29
C THR A 627 -38.90 1.95 8.87
N LYS A 628 -37.93 2.86 8.71
CA LYS A 628 -37.57 3.37 7.37
C LYS A 628 -37.11 2.26 6.44
N CYS A 629 -36.39 1.28 6.97
CA CYS A 629 -35.94 0.11 6.21
C CYS A 629 -37.10 -0.80 5.82
N PHE A 630 -38.06 -1.06 6.72
CA PHE A 630 -39.26 -1.83 6.41
C PHE A 630 -40.08 -1.20 5.27
N LEU A 631 -40.25 0.12 5.28
CA LEU A 631 -40.92 0.85 4.19
C LEU A 631 -40.18 0.66 2.85
N SER A 632 -38.85 0.75 2.85
CA SER A 632 -38.04 0.48 1.65
C SER A 632 -38.19 -0.96 1.14
N VAL A 633 -38.25 -1.96 2.04
CA VAL A 633 -38.48 -3.37 1.67
C VAL A 633 -39.82 -3.53 0.98
N VAL A 634 -40.90 -3.00 1.55
CA VAL A 634 -42.25 -3.14 0.97
C VAL A 634 -42.34 -2.44 -0.39
N ARG A 635 -41.73 -1.26 -0.55
CA ARG A 635 -41.58 -0.61 -1.86
C ARG A 635 -40.89 -1.54 -2.86
N ASP A 636 -39.72 -2.05 -2.50
CA ASP A 636 -38.92 -2.90 -3.40
C ASP A 636 -39.70 -4.15 -3.83
N VAL A 637 -40.50 -4.73 -2.92
CA VAL A 637 -41.37 -5.87 -3.20
C VAL A 637 -42.47 -5.52 -4.21
N PHE A 638 -43.16 -4.40 -4.00
CA PHE A 638 -44.25 -3.95 -4.88
C PHE A 638 -43.75 -3.50 -6.25
N GLU A 639 -42.58 -2.88 -6.31
CA GLU A 639 -41.92 -2.47 -7.56
C GLU A 639 -41.20 -3.64 -8.28
N ARG A 640 -41.19 -4.84 -7.67
CA ARG A 640 -40.55 -6.06 -8.22
C ARG A 640 -39.06 -5.85 -8.50
N GLN A 641 -38.39 -5.14 -7.60
CA GLN A 641 -36.96 -4.89 -7.71
C GLN A 641 -36.19 -6.22 -7.70
N SER A 642 -35.20 -6.33 -8.59
CA SER A 642 -34.33 -7.52 -8.65
C SER A 642 -33.27 -7.54 -7.55
N SER A 643 -33.13 -6.44 -6.81
CA SER A 643 -32.10 -6.22 -5.80
C SER A 643 -32.55 -5.15 -4.80
N PRO A 644 -32.18 -5.27 -3.52
CA PRO A 644 -32.42 -4.25 -2.51
C PRO A 644 -31.93 -2.87 -2.95
N SER A 645 -32.76 -1.84 -2.80
CA SER A 645 -32.42 -0.47 -3.17
C SER A 645 -31.52 0.22 -2.12
N PHE A 646 -31.48 -0.25 -0.87
CA PHE A 646 -30.71 0.29 0.28
C PHE A 646 -30.86 1.80 0.56
N GLU A 647 -31.67 2.51 -0.22
CA GLU A 647 -32.04 3.89 -0.03
C GLU A 647 -33.03 4.01 1.12
N VAL A 648 -32.78 5.00 1.99
CA VAL A 648 -33.65 5.31 3.13
C VAL A 648 -34.87 6.05 2.59
N PHE A 649 -36.04 5.46 2.71
CA PHE A 649 -37.30 6.07 2.31
C PHE A 649 -37.67 7.16 3.33
N GLU A 650 -37.60 8.44 2.94
CA GLU A 650 -38.07 9.54 3.79
C GLU A 650 -39.57 9.76 3.57
N ASP A 651 -40.32 9.61 4.65
CA ASP A 651 -41.73 9.27 4.61
C ASP A 651 -42.63 10.50 4.47
N LYS A 652 -43.65 10.39 3.58
CA LYS A 652 -45.03 10.92 3.76
C LYS A 652 -46.00 10.71 2.58
N LYS A 653 -45.59 10.26 1.39
CA LYS A 653 -46.51 10.23 0.23
C LYS A 653 -46.57 8.97 -0.64
N CYS A 654 -45.56 8.11 -0.66
CA CYS A 654 -45.44 7.16 -1.76
C CYS A 654 -46.09 5.77 -1.58
N ILE A 655 -46.27 5.20 -0.38
CA ILE A 655 -46.89 3.84 -0.28
C ILE A 655 -48.37 3.87 -0.67
N SER A 656 -49.11 4.93 -0.32
CA SER A 656 -50.48 5.16 -0.78
C SER A 656 -50.58 5.42 -2.29
N GLU A 657 -49.50 5.89 -2.92
CA GLU A 657 -49.43 6.20 -4.36
C GLU A 657 -48.95 5.02 -5.23
N LEU A 658 -48.49 3.91 -4.63
CA LEU A 658 -48.25 2.63 -5.33
C LEU A 658 -49.62 2.08 -5.79
N SER A 659 -50.03 2.48 -7.00
CA SER A 659 -51.41 2.47 -7.50
C SER A 659 -51.89 1.16 -8.12
N SER A 660 -51.09 0.09 -8.08
CA SER A 660 -51.43 -1.20 -8.67
C SER A 660 -51.63 -2.27 -7.61
N THR A 661 -52.79 -2.91 -7.62
CA THR A 661 -53.01 -4.16 -6.87
C THR A 661 -51.97 -5.20 -7.31
N VAL A 662 -51.20 -5.75 -6.37
CA VAL A 662 -50.15 -6.74 -6.65
C VAL A 662 -50.64 -8.14 -6.26
N PRO A 663 -50.70 -9.10 -7.20
CA PRO A 663 -51.08 -10.48 -6.89
C PRO A 663 -50.17 -11.12 -5.84
N ASN A 664 -50.72 -12.00 -5.00
CA ASN A 664 -49.97 -12.71 -3.95
C ASN A 664 -48.76 -13.48 -4.51
N ASP A 665 -48.89 -14.11 -5.67
CA ASP A 665 -47.80 -14.86 -6.32
C ASP A 665 -46.65 -13.94 -6.75
N ASP A 666 -46.97 -12.74 -7.23
CA ASP A 666 -45.97 -11.73 -7.60
C ASP A 666 -45.24 -11.21 -6.36
N VAL A 667 -45.95 -10.97 -5.24
CA VAL A 667 -45.33 -10.59 -3.95
C VAL A 667 -44.37 -11.67 -3.46
N LYS A 668 -44.79 -12.94 -3.47
CA LYS A 668 -43.93 -14.08 -3.09
C LYS A 668 -42.69 -14.18 -3.98
N LYS A 669 -42.86 -14.04 -5.30
CA LYS A 669 -41.76 -14.06 -6.25
C LYS A 669 -40.78 -12.91 -6.01
N SER A 670 -41.27 -11.71 -5.72
CA SER A 670 -40.43 -10.56 -5.37
C SER A 670 -39.64 -10.80 -4.08
N LEU A 671 -40.30 -11.28 -3.01
CA LEU A 671 -39.63 -11.62 -1.74
C LEU A 671 -38.51 -12.64 -1.94
N LEU A 672 -38.78 -13.73 -2.67
CA LEU A 672 -37.78 -14.75 -3.00
C LEU A 672 -36.62 -14.20 -3.83
N THR A 673 -36.90 -13.31 -4.80
CA THR A 673 -35.88 -12.67 -5.64
C THR A 673 -34.96 -11.78 -4.79
N LEU A 674 -35.51 -10.96 -3.90
CA LEU A 674 -34.76 -10.11 -2.99
C LEU A 674 -33.94 -10.94 -1.99
N ARG A 675 -34.52 -12.02 -1.45
CA ARG A 675 -33.83 -12.96 -0.56
C ARG A 675 -32.63 -13.61 -1.24
N LYS A 676 -32.79 -14.11 -2.47
CA LYS A 676 -31.69 -14.65 -3.27
C LYS A 676 -30.60 -13.61 -3.53
N SER A 677 -30.99 -12.38 -3.89
CA SER A 677 -30.05 -11.27 -4.10
C SER A 677 -29.22 -10.96 -2.84
N LEU A 678 -29.82 -10.98 -1.65
CA LEU A 678 -29.09 -10.80 -0.38
C LEU A 678 -28.09 -11.94 -0.13
N LYS A 679 -28.51 -13.19 -0.34
CA LYS A 679 -27.67 -14.38 -0.19
C LYS A 679 -26.41 -14.31 -1.06
N GLU A 680 -26.51 -13.75 -2.26
CA GLU A 680 -25.35 -13.53 -3.16
C GLU A 680 -24.46 -12.34 -2.73
N LYS A 681 -25.03 -11.32 -2.07
CA LYS A 681 -24.29 -10.12 -1.66
C LYS A 681 -23.54 -10.26 -0.34
N PHE A 682 -24.02 -11.09 0.60
CA PHE A 682 -23.37 -11.29 1.90
C PHE A 682 -21.93 -11.83 1.80
N PRO A 683 -21.65 -12.89 1.00
CA PRO A 683 -20.29 -13.35 0.76
C PRO A 683 -19.36 -12.24 0.26
N LEU A 684 -19.85 -11.39 -0.64
CA LEU A 684 -19.09 -10.29 -1.23
C LEU A 684 -18.70 -9.23 -0.21
N ILE A 685 -19.62 -8.82 0.66
CA ILE A 685 -19.36 -7.77 1.65
C ILE A 685 -18.49 -8.29 2.80
N ASP A 686 -18.76 -9.51 3.27
CA ASP A 686 -17.99 -10.14 4.35
C ASP A 686 -16.54 -10.39 3.92
N SER A 687 -16.33 -10.92 2.72
CA SER A 687 -14.99 -11.12 2.17
C SER A 687 -14.23 -9.80 2.02
N LYS A 688 -14.89 -8.73 1.53
CA LYS A 688 -14.28 -7.39 1.44
C LYS A 688 -13.86 -6.84 2.80
N ILE A 689 -14.66 -7.08 3.85
CA ILE A 689 -14.33 -6.64 5.21
C ILE A 689 -13.10 -7.39 5.73
N LEU A 690 -13.10 -8.73 5.64
CA LEU A 690 -11.97 -9.55 6.13
C LEU A 690 -10.69 -9.29 5.35
N GLN A 691 -10.78 -9.20 4.02
CA GLN A 691 -9.67 -8.84 3.16
C GLN A 691 -9.10 -7.45 3.50
N ASN A 692 -9.98 -6.47 3.73
CA ASN A 692 -9.56 -5.12 4.10
C ASN A 692 -8.84 -5.11 5.46
N LYS A 693 -9.34 -5.89 6.43
CA LYS A 693 -8.70 -6.08 7.74
C LYS A 693 -7.29 -6.67 7.59
N SER A 694 -7.14 -7.79 6.88
CA SER A 694 -5.83 -8.41 6.63
C SER A 694 -4.88 -7.47 5.88
N THR A 695 -5.40 -6.72 4.90
CA THR A 695 -4.62 -5.72 4.17
C THR A 695 -4.13 -4.62 5.10
N TYR A 696 -4.99 -4.10 5.99
CA TYR A 696 -4.62 -3.09 6.97
C TYR A 696 -3.50 -3.57 7.89
N GLU A 697 -3.62 -4.78 8.45
CA GLU A 697 -2.63 -5.38 9.36
C GLU A 697 -1.25 -5.49 8.70
N LYS A 698 -1.18 -5.91 7.43
CA LYS A 698 0.08 -5.97 6.68
C LYS A 698 0.68 -4.59 6.38
N LEU A 699 -0.16 -3.58 6.16
CA LEU A 699 0.29 -2.25 5.77
C LEU A 699 0.78 -1.42 6.96
N ILE A 700 0.26 -1.61 8.18
CA ILE A 700 0.73 -0.84 9.34
C ILE A 700 2.18 -1.18 9.73
N ASP A 701 2.64 -2.40 9.43
CA ASP A 701 4.01 -2.84 9.73
C ASP A 701 5.09 -2.23 8.82
N VAL A 702 4.68 -1.52 7.76
CA VAL A 702 5.62 -0.89 6.83
C VAL A 702 6.14 0.44 7.36
N PHE A 703 5.39 1.12 8.22
CA PHE A 703 5.74 2.48 8.64
C PHE A 703 7.04 2.57 9.42
N PRO A 704 7.32 1.71 10.42
CA PRO A 704 8.59 1.81 11.12
C PRO A 704 9.79 1.56 10.19
N LYS A 705 9.66 0.70 9.18
CA LYS A 705 10.72 0.49 8.18
C LYS A 705 10.98 1.75 7.36
N LEU A 706 9.93 2.46 6.95
CA LEU A 706 10.05 3.70 6.19
C LEU A 706 10.51 4.90 7.02
N SER A 707 10.19 4.91 8.31
CA SER A 707 10.58 5.94 9.27
C SER A 707 12.03 5.83 9.74
N ALA A 708 12.70 4.71 9.45
CA ALA A 708 14.07 4.52 9.87
C ALA A 708 15.03 5.45 9.14
N VAL A 709 15.87 6.13 9.90
CA VAL A 709 16.97 6.97 9.42
C VAL A 709 18.26 6.32 9.88
N GLU A 710 19.07 5.86 8.93
CA GLU A 710 20.37 5.22 9.16
C GLU A 710 21.48 6.17 8.71
N TYR A 711 22.06 6.89 9.66
CA TYR A 711 23.03 7.95 9.37
C TYR A 711 24.35 7.42 8.79
N ARG A 712 24.69 6.15 9.04
CA ARG A 712 25.90 5.52 8.46
C ARG A 712 25.87 5.47 6.94
N LEU A 713 24.69 5.48 6.32
CA LEU A 713 24.56 5.55 4.85
C LEU A 713 25.15 6.86 4.27
N VAL A 714 25.22 7.92 5.08
CA VAL A 714 25.93 9.15 4.72
C VAL A 714 27.39 9.09 5.16
N VAL A 715 27.67 8.61 6.37
CA VAL A 715 29.03 8.65 6.94
C VAL A 715 30.01 7.76 6.18
N LEU A 716 29.60 6.53 5.87
CA LEU A 716 30.47 5.52 5.26
C LEU A 716 31.03 5.95 3.90
N PRO A 717 30.24 6.48 2.94
CA PRO A 717 30.79 6.95 1.67
C PRO A 717 31.90 8.01 1.82
N PHE A 718 31.72 8.98 2.73
CA PHE A 718 32.76 9.99 2.96
C PHE A 718 34.01 9.40 3.61
N VAL A 719 33.84 8.50 4.58
CA VAL A 719 34.96 7.78 5.22
C VAL A 719 35.73 6.95 4.19
N LYS A 720 35.04 6.14 3.39
CA LYS A 720 35.65 5.34 2.32
C LYS A 720 36.42 6.23 1.35
N LYS A 721 35.83 7.33 0.89
CA LYS A 721 36.49 8.25 -0.04
C LYS A 721 37.72 8.91 0.56
N PHE A 722 37.64 9.34 1.81
CA PHE A 722 38.76 9.92 2.55
C PHE A 722 39.92 8.93 2.69
N LEU A 723 39.63 7.67 3.06
CA LEU A 723 40.65 6.62 3.18
C LEU A 723 41.20 6.20 1.80
N GLN A 724 40.38 6.17 0.76
CA GLN A 724 40.80 5.92 -0.62
C GLN A 724 41.86 6.95 -1.05
N ASP A 725 41.61 8.23 -0.78
CA ASP A 725 42.55 9.30 -1.12
C ASP A 725 43.79 9.30 -0.22
N LYS A 726 43.66 8.92 1.05
CA LYS A 726 44.80 8.69 1.95
C LYS A 726 45.74 7.61 1.38
N LEU A 727 45.18 6.47 0.95
CA LEU A 727 45.94 5.36 0.36
C LEU A 727 46.58 5.77 -0.99
N LYS A 728 45.86 6.51 -1.84
CA LYS A 728 46.39 7.07 -3.10
C LYS A 728 47.48 8.12 -2.88
N LYS A 729 47.43 8.91 -1.81
CA LYS A 729 48.51 9.85 -1.45
C LYS A 729 49.78 9.08 -1.07
N MET A 730 49.65 8.06 -0.24
CA MET A 730 50.77 7.17 0.13
C MET A 730 51.43 6.51 -1.09
N MET A 731 50.63 6.16 -2.11
CA MET A 731 51.16 5.68 -3.40
C MET A 731 52.11 6.69 -4.06
N LYS A 732 51.68 7.96 -4.17
CA LYS A 732 52.45 9.01 -4.86
C LYS A 732 53.76 9.31 -4.13
N THR A 733 53.73 9.35 -2.80
CA THR A 733 54.91 9.61 -1.97
C THR A 733 55.94 8.48 -2.05
N ASN A 734 55.49 7.23 -2.10
CA ASN A 734 56.38 6.07 -2.27
C ASN A 734 57.02 6.04 -3.67
N SER A 735 56.29 6.40 -4.74
CA SER A 735 56.86 6.49 -6.09
C SER A 735 57.89 7.62 -6.25
N SER A 736 57.72 8.76 -5.55
CA SER A 736 58.71 9.86 -5.58
C SER A 736 59.99 9.55 -4.79
N SER A 737 59.91 8.70 -3.76
CA SER A 737 61.10 8.30 -2.97
C SER A 737 62.06 7.38 -3.75
N VAL A 738 61.54 6.58 -4.68
CA VAL A 738 62.36 5.70 -5.55
C VAL A 738 63.06 6.51 -6.65
N ALA A 739 62.42 7.55 -7.19
CA ALA A 739 63.02 8.40 -8.23
C ALA A 739 64.18 9.28 -7.71
N ALA A 740 64.24 9.57 -6.40
CA ALA A 740 65.35 10.32 -5.80
C ALA A 740 66.60 9.47 -5.52
N GLY A 741 66.47 8.13 -5.50
CA GLY A 741 67.57 7.20 -5.21
C GLY A 741 68.52 6.94 -6.39
N ASP A 742 68.08 7.14 -7.63
CA ASP A 742 68.86 6.82 -8.85
C ASP A 742 69.73 7.98 -9.39
N SER A 743 69.77 9.12 -8.69
CA SER A 743 70.53 10.31 -9.14
C SER A 743 71.82 10.60 -8.34
N ALA A 744 72.18 9.74 -7.39
CA ALA A 744 73.34 9.95 -6.52
C ALA A 744 74.33 8.78 -6.53
N GLU A 745 74.95 8.47 -7.69
CA GLU A 745 76.35 8.03 -7.74
C GLU A 745 76.82 7.81 -9.18
N ARG A 746 77.76 8.66 -9.64
CA ARG A 746 78.85 8.30 -10.57
C ARG A 746 79.84 9.47 -10.65
N LYS A 747 80.76 9.53 -9.69
CA LYS A 747 82.04 10.22 -9.91
C LYS A 747 82.93 9.32 -10.78
N PRO A 748 83.45 9.77 -11.93
CA PRO A 748 84.34 8.95 -12.74
C PRO A 748 85.76 8.96 -12.14
N LYS A 749 86.28 7.76 -11.85
CA LYS A 749 87.71 7.52 -11.58
C LYS A 749 88.49 7.63 -12.88
N LYS A 750 89.50 8.50 -12.89
CA LYS A 750 90.59 8.53 -13.88
C LYS A 750 91.38 7.21 -13.90
N ARG A 751 91.77 6.74 -15.09
CA ARG A 751 92.98 5.97 -15.44
C ARG A 751 93.05 5.97 -16.98
N HIS A 752 93.92 6.78 -17.60
CA HIS A 752 95.30 6.48 -18.01
C HIS A 752 95.47 5.23 -18.88
N LEU A 753 95.82 5.52 -20.14
CA LEU A 753 96.32 4.71 -21.27
C LEU A 753 95.35 3.68 -21.85
#